data_AF-A0A1F9BV69-F1
#
_entry.id   AF-A0A1F9BV69-F1
#
_cell.length_a   1.000
_cell.length_b   1.000
_cell.length_c   1.000
_cell.angle_alpha   90.00
_cell.angle_beta   90.00
_cell.angle_gamma   90.00
#
_symmetry.space_group_name_H-M   'P 1'
#
loop_
_entity.id
_entity.type
_entity.pdbx_description
1 polymer ?
#
loop_
_entity_poly.entity_id
_entity_poly.type
_entity_poly.pdbx_seq_one_letter_code
_entity_poly.pdbx_strand_id
1 'polypeptide(L)'
;MSFKEEKVVLGNEAIARGIVESGCHFFAAYPGTPSSEILPAIVRFKKENNLDIYVEWSTNEKVAFENALVASYTGKRTAVAMKQVGLNVAMDPLMSSAYIGTIGGFVIISCDDPGPYSSQTEQDTRFMAMFAKVPVFDPANPKEAQKMLPLAFDLSEKYQIPVILRPVLRVSHAQQTVTFNPIIKIERKASFERNPQRWSATPRFRFILHKQLNQKLKNIAEEFNSMTALNFIEHDRDKAALGIIASGIGYSIARDILSELGLQEEIPVLKIGTPFPLPTEIVESFIEKCDHVLILEETEPVMELQILDKSKVIGRLGGPIPNEGEMLPETISQVISDLCRKFSIPVPEVASTAPLEKMVSDLGLSIRRPTLCSGCPHRSSFFALKKAFPQGIFPSDIGCYTLGMNMEAVDTCHDMGAAITFASGLYQAYHQDGKDIPIIATIGDSTFYHSGAPGLLNAVYNGAKFILVILDNSITAMTGMQPTPESGMTADGHPGKTLSIEELVKGCGVQYLRVVNPYDIKGLIREAEKAYQYTLQPEGGMAVIITRYPCIIYQKEQVKVNPVKVDIRHIPPPEKGLPQVKSGEMPQSLLPVFHEEVCCQCDTCMIQCPEGAISKIEDRYVVDYDKCTGCRVCVQECPTSGFDMPAVGACIACGYCLKRFECPSLIRGEDGRVKIDRLTCVDCGLCMEVCCQEGIYQVK
;
A
#
# COMPACT_ATOMS: atom_id res chain seq x y z
N MET A 1 11.52 -13.96 -43.45
CA MET A 1 11.83 -14.12 -42.02
C MET A 1 11.30 -12.90 -41.30
N SER A 2 10.23 -13.04 -40.52
CA SER A 2 9.75 -11.96 -39.65
C SER A 2 10.77 -11.81 -38.51
N PHE A 3 11.44 -10.67 -38.41
CA PHE A 3 12.34 -10.39 -37.30
C PHE A 3 11.51 -10.35 -36.02
N LYS A 4 11.74 -11.31 -35.12
CA LYS A 4 11.15 -11.29 -33.78
C LYS A 4 11.82 -10.16 -33.01
N GLU A 5 11.05 -9.15 -32.63
CA GLU A 5 11.54 -8.01 -31.85
C GLU A 5 11.79 -8.46 -30.41
N GLU A 6 13.00 -8.21 -29.89
CA GLU A 6 13.35 -8.45 -28.50
C GLU A 6 13.53 -7.12 -27.77
N LYS A 7 12.97 -7.02 -26.56
CA LYS A 7 13.07 -5.83 -25.71
C LYS A 7 13.31 -6.21 -24.26
N VAL A 8 14.13 -5.41 -23.58
CA VAL A 8 14.23 -5.45 -22.12
C VAL A 8 13.03 -4.69 -21.56
N VAL A 9 12.22 -5.38 -20.77
CA VAL A 9 10.98 -4.83 -20.21
C VAL A 9 10.86 -5.20 -18.73
N LEU A 10 10.06 -4.42 -18.00
CA LEU A 10 9.64 -4.76 -16.64
C LEU A 10 8.68 -5.97 -16.67
N GLY A 11 8.61 -6.76 -15.60
CA GLY A 11 7.65 -7.87 -15.45
C GLY A 11 6.21 -7.48 -15.74
N ASN A 12 5.75 -6.36 -15.17
CA ASN A 12 4.42 -5.80 -15.44
C ASN A 12 4.20 -5.46 -16.92
N GLU A 13 5.24 -5.00 -17.62
CA GLU A 13 5.17 -4.75 -19.06
C GLU A 13 5.16 -6.06 -19.87
N ALA A 14 5.84 -7.11 -19.42
CA ALA A 14 5.77 -8.44 -20.01
C ALA A 14 4.37 -9.06 -19.85
N ILE A 15 3.73 -8.89 -18.69
CA ILE A 15 2.34 -9.27 -18.44
C ILE A 15 1.40 -8.50 -19.37
N ALA A 16 1.53 -7.16 -19.42
CA ALA A 16 0.76 -6.32 -20.33
C ALA A 16 0.94 -6.75 -21.80
N ARG A 17 2.16 -7.14 -22.18
CA ARG A 17 2.45 -7.66 -23.51
C ARG A 17 1.72 -8.98 -23.76
N GLY A 18 1.75 -9.93 -22.83
CA GLY A 18 1.02 -11.19 -22.92
C GLY A 18 -0.49 -10.99 -23.05
N ILE A 19 -1.06 -9.99 -22.35
CA ILE A 19 -2.49 -9.65 -22.43
C ILE A 19 -2.86 -9.16 -23.83
N VAL A 20 -2.10 -8.22 -24.41
CA VAL A 20 -2.40 -7.72 -25.76
C VAL A 20 -2.15 -8.78 -26.82
N GLU A 21 -1.11 -9.60 -26.69
CA GLU A 21 -0.83 -10.74 -27.59
C GLU A 21 -1.97 -11.75 -27.62
N SER A 22 -2.69 -11.90 -26.51
CA SER A 22 -3.81 -12.82 -26.35
C SER A 22 -5.14 -12.32 -26.93
N GLY A 23 -5.18 -11.14 -27.57
CA GLY A 23 -6.40 -10.57 -28.13
C GLY A 23 -7.42 -10.15 -27.08
N CYS A 24 -6.95 -9.60 -25.95
CA CYS A 24 -7.82 -9.06 -24.90
C CYS A 24 -8.63 -7.86 -25.41
N HIS A 25 -9.91 -7.79 -25.03
CA HIS A 25 -10.85 -6.76 -25.49
C HIS A 25 -11.23 -5.78 -24.37
N PHE A 26 -11.13 -6.20 -23.11
CA PHE A 26 -11.52 -5.41 -21.95
C PHE A 26 -10.52 -5.63 -20.82
N PHE A 27 -9.92 -4.55 -20.34
CA PHE A 27 -9.00 -4.56 -19.21
C PHE A 27 -9.43 -3.52 -18.18
N ALA A 28 -9.55 -3.93 -16.92
CA ALA A 28 -9.79 -3.00 -15.82
C ALA A 28 -8.79 -3.26 -14.69
N ALA A 29 -8.48 -2.23 -13.92
CA ALA A 29 -7.63 -2.36 -12.74
C ALA A 29 -7.99 -1.33 -11.68
N TYR A 30 -7.56 -1.59 -10.44
CA TYR A 30 -7.41 -0.57 -9.41
C TYR A 30 -5.92 -0.37 -9.12
N PRO A 31 -5.45 0.87 -8.86
CA PRO A 31 -4.04 1.12 -8.57
C PRO A 31 -3.56 0.43 -7.30
N GLY A 32 -2.45 -0.29 -7.38
CA GLY A 32 -1.85 -0.96 -6.23
C GLY A 32 -0.54 -1.66 -6.60
N THR A 33 0.56 -1.24 -5.99
CA THR A 33 1.86 -1.92 -6.13
C THR A 33 1.77 -3.35 -5.56
N PRO A 34 2.30 -4.37 -6.26
CA PRO A 34 3.17 -4.29 -7.44
C PRO A 34 2.48 -4.51 -8.80
N SER A 35 1.19 -4.20 -8.94
CA SER A 35 0.42 -4.40 -10.18
C SER A 35 0.23 -3.14 -11.05
N SER A 36 0.51 -1.95 -10.50
CA SER A 36 0.14 -0.65 -11.06
C SER A 36 0.64 -0.39 -12.49
N GLU A 37 1.81 -0.91 -12.87
CA GLU A 37 2.47 -0.62 -14.15
C GLU A 37 1.88 -1.42 -15.33
N ILE A 38 1.04 -2.43 -15.05
CA ILE A 38 0.40 -3.24 -16.11
C ILE A 38 -0.53 -2.38 -16.96
N LEU A 39 -1.39 -1.58 -16.33
CA LEU A 39 -2.38 -0.78 -17.05
C LEU A 39 -1.73 0.29 -17.96
N PRO A 40 -0.78 1.12 -17.49
CA PRO A 40 -0.08 2.07 -18.35
C PRO A 40 0.63 1.39 -19.53
N ALA A 41 1.22 0.20 -19.31
CA ALA A 41 1.84 -0.57 -20.39
C ALA A 41 0.82 -1.04 -21.43
N ILE A 42 -0.38 -1.48 -21.02
CA ILE A 42 -1.47 -1.82 -21.95
C ILE A 42 -1.92 -0.59 -22.73
N VAL A 43 -2.08 0.57 -22.09
CA VAL A 43 -2.42 1.83 -22.78
C VAL A 43 -1.37 2.19 -23.83
N ARG A 44 -0.08 2.03 -23.50
CA ARG A 44 1.02 2.23 -24.45
C ARG A 44 0.88 1.28 -25.64
N PHE A 45 0.76 -0.02 -25.41
CA PHE A 45 0.65 -1.02 -26.47
C PHE A 45 -0.63 -0.85 -27.31
N LYS A 46 -1.75 -0.45 -26.69
CA LYS A 46 -2.99 -0.08 -27.38
C LYS A 46 -2.74 1.01 -28.42
N LYS A 47 -2.05 2.09 -28.03
CA LYS A 47 -1.74 3.22 -28.92
C LYS A 47 -0.74 2.82 -30.01
N GLU A 48 0.34 2.13 -29.64
CA GLU A 48 1.39 1.70 -30.59
C GLU A 48 0.87 0.74 -31.67
N ASN A 49 -0.10 -0.11 -31.34
CA ASN A 49 -0.58 -1.18 -32.23
C ASN A 49 -2.01 -0.95 -32.76
N ASN A 50 -2.61 0.22 -32.46
CA ASN A 50 -3.98 0.58 -32.82
C ASN A 50 -5.01 -0.52 -32.44
N LEU A 51 -5.00 -0.92 -31.17
CA LEU A 51 -5.84 -2.00 -30.67
C LEU A 51 -7.20 -1.48 -30.17
N ASP A 52 -8.26 -2.24 -30.44
CA ASP A 52 -9.59 -1.99 -29.92
C ASP A 52 -9.80 -2.69 -28.56
N ILE A 53 -9.02 -2.25 -27.57
CA ILE A 53 -9.14 -2.70 -26.18
C ILE A 53 -9.70 -1.57 -25.32
N TYR A 54 -10.78 -1.86 -24.60
CA TYR A 54 -11.30 -0.98 -23.56
C TYR A 54 -10.43 -1.10 -22.31
N VAL A 55 -10.02 0.04 -21.74
CA VAL A 55 -9.08 0.10 -20.60
C VAL A 55 -9.58 1.14 -19.60
N GLU A 56 -9.66 0.77 -18.31
CA GLU A 56 -10.06 1.71 -17.26
C GLU A 56 -9.32 1.51 -15.93
N TRP A 57 -9.09 2.61 -15.22
CA TRP A 57 -8.93 2.61 -13.78
C TRP A 57 -10.32 2.66 -13.17
N SER A 58 -10.72 1.61 -12.47
CA SER A 58 -12.01 1.57 -11.77
C SER A 58 -11.88 2.21 -10.38
N THR A 59 -13.00 2.47 -9.72
CA THR A 59 -13.01 3.12 -8.40
C THR A 59 -12.52 2.20 -7.27
N ASN A 60 -12.66 0.89 -7.43
CA ASN A 60 -12.11 -0.14 -6.55
C ASN A 60 -12.01 -1.48 -7.29
N GLU A 61 -11.38 -2.49 -6.67
CA GLU A 61 -11.16 -3.80 -7.27
C GLU A 61 -12.46 -4.57 -7.53
N LYS A 62 -13.47 -4.43 -6.65
CA LYS A 62 -14.77 -5.08 -6.85
C LYS A 62 -15.41 -4.61 -8.16
N VAL A 63 -15.43 -3.30 -8.40
CA VAL A 63 -15.96 -2.69 -9.63
C VAL A 63 -15.12 -3.11 -10.84
N ALA A 64 -13.79 -3.08 -10.74
CA ALA A 64 -12.91 -3.54 -11.83
C ALA A 64 -13.17 -4.99 -12.21
N PHE A 65 -13.30 -5.86 -11.20
CA PHE A 65 -13.55 -7.29 -11.36
C PHE A 65 -14.91 -7.52 -12.01
N GLU A 66 -15.98 -6.89 -11.51
CA GLU A 66 -17.34 -7.09 -12.02
C GLU A 66 -17.49 -6.58 -13.46
N ASN A 67 -16.91 -5.42 -13.79
CA ASN A 67 -16.92 -4.88 -15.15
C ASN A 67 -16.22 -5.84 -16.13
N ALA A 68 -15.02 -6.32 -15.80
CA ALA A 68 -14.29 -7.27 -16.64
C ALA A 68 -14.98 -8.64 -16.72
N LEU A 69 -15.54 -9.13 -15.60
CA LEU A 69 -16.27 -10.39 -15.54
C LEU A 69 -17.51 -10.35 -16.43
N VAL A 70 -18.34 -9.31 -16.35
CA VAL A 70 -19.57 -9.22 -17.14
C VAL A 70 -19.27 -9.05 -18.63
N ALA A 71 -18.20 -8.32 -18.99
CA ALA A 71 -17.74 -8.29 -20.38
C ALA A 71 -17.39 -9.70 -20.90
N SER A 72 -16.83 -10.58 -20.06
CA SER A 72 -16.56 -11.99 -20.43
C SER A 72 -17.82 -12.80 -20.70
N TYR A 73 -18.96 -12.47 -20.08
CA TYR A 73 -20.23 -13.16 -20.32
C TYR A 73 -20.73 -12.97 -21.77
N THR A 74 -20.24 -11.93 -22.44
CA THR A 74 -20.60 -11.64 -23.83
C THR A 74 -19.73 -12.38 -24.85
N GLY A 75 -18.78 -13.21 -24.40
CA GLY A 75 -17.80 -13.90 -25.23
C GLY A 75 -16.49 -13.14 -25.43
N LYS A 76 -16.35 -11.91 -24.95
CA LYS A 76 -15.10 -11.13 -25.05
C LYS A 76 -14.02 -11.70 -24.13
N ARG A 77 -12.75 -11.63 -24.57
CA ARG A 77 -11.59 -11.88 -23.68
C ARG A 77 -11.37 -10.68 -22.78
N THR A 78 -11.27 -10.91 -21.48
CA THR A 78 -11.17 -9.85 -20.48
C THR A 78 -10.10 -10.18 -19.44
N ALA A 79 -9.50 -9.14 -18.88
CA ALA A 79 -8.58 -9.30 -17.76
C ALA A 79 -8.78 -8.21 -16.72
N VAL A 80 -8.49 -8.54 -15.47
CA VAL A 80 -8.47 -7.59 -14.35
C VAL A 80 -7.14 -7.69 -13.63
N ALA A 81 -6.56 -6.56 -13.24
CA ALA A 81 -5.33 -6.53 -12.44
C ALA A 81 -5.52 -5.82 -11.11
N MET A 82 -4.92 -6.38 -10.07
CA MET A 82 -4.85 -5.84 -8.71
C MET A 82 -3.68 -6.50 -7.94
N LYS A 83 -3.36 -5.98 -6.76
CA LYS A 83 -2.50 -6.67 -5.80
C LYS A 83 -3.31 -7.70 -4.98
N GLN A 84 -2.63 -8.57 -4.26
CA GLN A 84 -3.24 -9.63 -3.43
C GLN A 84 -4.31 -9.11 -2.46
N VAL A 85 -4.06 -7.99 -1.76
CA VAL A 85 -5.06 -7.44 -0.82
C VAL A 85 -6.28 -6.87 -1.54
N GLY A 86 -6.11 -6.39 -2.78
CA GLY A 86 -7.21 -5.91 -3.61
C GLY A 86 -8.15 -7.05 -4.02
N LEU A 87 -7.64 -8.26 -4.15
CA LEU A 87 -8.47 -9.43 -4.42
C LEU A 87 -9.33 -9.81 -3.20
N ASN A 88 -9.00 -9.37 -1.98
CA ASN A 88 -9.92 -9.45 -0.83
C ASN A 88 -11.14 -8.55 -1.03
N VAL A 89 -10.94 -7.33 -1.56
CA VAL A 89 -12.03 -6.40 -1.89
C VAL A 89 -12.94 -7.00 -2.97
N ALA A 90 -12.35 -7.74 -3.92
CA ALA A 90 -13.05 -8.46 -4.98
C ALA A 90 -13.43 -9.92 -4.61
N MET A 91 -13.36 -10.32 -3.34
CA MET A 91 -13.55 -11.73 -2.95
C MET A 91 -14.98 -12.22 -3.20
N ASP A 92 -15.98 -11.40 -2.90
CA ASP A 92 -17.39 -11.74 -3.15
C ASP A 92 -17.67 -12.10 -4.63
N PRO A 93 -17.32 -11.25 -5.62
CA PRO A 93 -17.50 -11.63 -7.02
C PRO A 93 -16.56 -12.76 -7.46
N LEU A 94 -15.34 -12.88 -6.91
CA LEU A 94 -14.45 -14.03 -7.17
C LEU A 94 -15.14 -15.36 -6.84
N MET A 95 -15.64 -15.49 -5.61
CA MET A 95 -16.32 -16.71 -5.13
C MET A 95 -17.54 -17.06 -5.99
N SER A 96 -18.33 -16.04 -6.36
CA SER A 96 -19.50 -16.23 -7.22
C SER A 96 -19.13 -16.61 -8.66
N SER A 97 -18.05 -16.06 -9.19
CA SER A 97 -17.61 -16.25 -10.58
C SER A 97 -17.11 -17.67 -10.86
N ALA A 98 -16.53 -18.36 -9.87
CA ALA A 98 -16.12 -19.76 -10.03
C ALA A 98 -17.31 -20.69 -10.35
N TYR A 99 -18.49 -20.39 -9.79
CA TYR A 99 -19.72 -21.17 -9.98
C TYR A 99 -20.42 -20.79 -11.29
N ILE A 100 -20.58 -19.48 -11.52
CA ILE A 100 -21.28 -18.97 -12.70
C ILE A 100 -20.44 -19.19 -13.97
N GLY A 101 -19.12 -19.13 -13.85
CA GLY A 101 -18.18 -19.25 -14.95
C GLY A 101 -18.24 -18.07 -15.92
N THR A 102 -17.54 -18.21 -17.04
CA THR A 102 -17.39 -17.19 -18.09
C THR A 102 -17.80 -17.74 -19.46
N ILE A 103 -17.84 -16.92 -20.52
CA ILE A 103 -18.00 -17.40 -21.90
C ILE A 103 -16.73 -17.11 -22.69
N GLY A 104 -16.29 -15.85 -22.69
CA GLY A 104 -14.95 -15.49 -23.12
C GLY A 104 -13.94 -15.71 -22.01
N GLY A 105 -12.66 -15.74 -22.36
CA GLY A 105 -11.61 -15.97 -21.38
C GLY A 105 -11.50 -14.79 -20.41
N PHE A 106 -11.47 -15.09 -19.12
CA PHE A 106 -11.35 -14.11 -18.06
C PHE A 106 -10.14 -14.45 -17.17
N VAL A 107 -9.14 -13.57 -17.21
CA VAL A 107 -7.90 -13.73 -16.45
C VAL A 107 -7.81 -12.69 -15.34
N ILE A 108 -7.57 -13.16 -14.12
CA ILE A 108 -7.34 -12.34 -12.93
C ILE A 108 -5.84 -12.30 -12.69
N ILE A 109 -5.23 -11.12 -12.80
CA ILE A 109 -3.84 -10.91 -12.42
C ILE A 109 -3.83 -10.39 -10.99
N SER A 110 -3.38 -11.22 -10.06
CA SER A 110 -3.21 -10.84 -8.65
C SER A 110 -1.73 -10.87 -8.31
N CYS A 111 -1.12 -9.70 -8.11
CA CYS A 111 0.30 -9.61 -7.82
C CYS A 111 0.53 -9.68 -6.31
N ASP A 112 1.26 -10.69 -5.85
CA ASP A 112 1.57 -10.90 -4.43
C ASP A 112 2.83 -10.14 -4.01
N ASP A 113 2.90 -9.77 -2.73
CA ASP A 113 3.99 -9.00 -2.12
C ASP A 113 4.54 -9.73 -0.88
N PRO A 114 5.28 -10.87 -1.05
CA PRO A 114 5.97 -11.54 0.05
C PRO A 114 6.96 -10.60 0.74
N GLY A 115 7.08 -10.64 2.06
CA GLY A 115 7.96 -9.75 2.83
C GLY A 115 7.44 -8.32 2.95
N PRO A 116 6.16 -8.14 3.26
CA PRO A 116 5.25 -7.16 2.66
C PRO A 116 5.86 -5.75 2.53
N TYR A 117 6.44 -5.44 1.37
CA TYR A 117 7.18 -4.19 1.13
C TYR A 117 6.26 -2.97 0.97
N SER A 118 5.05 -3.20 0.45
CA SER A 118 4.06 -2.18 0.14
C SER A 118 2.65 -2.57 0.61
N SER A 119 2.57 -3.59 1.47
CA SER A 119 1.34 -4.24 1.92
C SER A 119 1.25 -4.26 3.44
N GLN A 120 0.04 -4.35 3.97
CA GLN A 120 -0.21 -4.43 5.42
C GLN A 120 -0.08 -5.88 5.94
N THR A 121 -0.24 -6.85 5.05
CA THR A 121 -0.24 -8.29 5.36
C THR A 121 0.46 -9.05 4.25
N GLU A 122 1.10 -10.16 4.62
CA GLU A 122 1.55 -11.19 3.68
C GLU A 122 0.36 -12.10 3.38
N GLN A 123 0.09 -12.35 2.10
CA GLN A 123 -1.00 -13.20 1.66
C GLN A 123 -0.54 -14.00 0.45
N ASP A 124 -1.06 -15.23 0.33
CA ASP A 124 -0.81 -16.09 -0.81
C ASP A 124 -2.10 -16.27 -1.63
N THR A 125 -2.12 -15.69 -2.81
CA THR A 125 -3.27 -15.77 -3.72
C THR A 125 -3.62 -17.23 -4.07
N ARG A 126 -2.68 -18.17 -4.08
CA ARG A 126 -2.96 -19.58 -4.41
C ARG A 126 -3.84 -20.23 -3.34
N PHE A 127 -3.70 -19.83 -2.08
CA PHE A 127 -4.55 -20.32 -1.00
C PHE A 127 -5.99 -19.82 -1.16
N MET A 128 -6.16 -18.55 -1.53
CA MET A 128 -7.46 -17.99 -1.86
C MET A 128 -8.07 -18.65 -3.11
N ALA A 129 -7.25 -18.94 -4.13
CA ALA A 129 -7.65 -19.66 -5.33
C ALA A 129 -8.12 -21.09 -5.01
N MET A 130 -7.43 -21.78 -4.10
CA MET A 130 -7.83 -23.09 -3.59
C MET A 130 -9.19 -23.03 -2.90
N PHE A 131 -9.42 -22.01 -2.06
CA PHE A 131 -10.69 -21.79 -1.40
C PHE A 131 -11.81 -21.44 -2.40
N ALA A 132 -11.53 -20.59 -3.39
CA ALA A 132 -12.47 -20.17 -4.43
C ALA A 132 -12.68 -21.20 -5.54
N LYS A 133 -11.85 -22.25 -5.61
CA LYS A 133 -11.86 -23.29 -6.67
C LYS A 133 -11.54 -22.72 -8.06
N VAL A 134 -10.57 -21.81 -8.15
CA VAL A 134 -10.16 -21.14 -9.39
C VAL A 134 -8.72 -21.57 -9.76
N PRO A 135 -8.45 -22.08 -10.98
CA PRO A 135 -7.11 -22.52 -11.37
C PRO A 135 -6.09 -21.38 -11.45
N VAL A 136 -4.83 -21.70 -11.22
CA VAL A 136 -3.72 -20.74 -11.08
C VAL A 136 -2.55 -21.08 -12.00
N PHE A 137 -2.01 -20.04 -12.64
CA PHE A 137 -0.70 -20.01 -13.27
C PHE A 137 0.26 -19.16 -12.41
N ASP A 138 1.42 -19.72 -12.07
CA ASP A 138 2.41 -19.13 -11.15
C ASP A 138 3.77 -18.98 -11.86
N PRO A 139 4.03 -17.82 -12.51
CA PRO A 139 5.22 -17.60 -13.32
C PRO A 139 6.49 -17.44 -12.47
N ALA A 140 7.60 -18.00 -12.95
CA ALA A 140 8.90 -17.89 -12.29
C ALA A 140 9.71 -16.66 -12.69
N ASN A 141 9.33 -15.98 -13.78
CA ASN A 141 10.04 -14.82 -14.33
C ASN A 141 9.15 -14.04 -15.33
N PRO A 142 9.51 -12.80 -15.71
CA PRO A 142 8.75 -11.98 -16.67
C PRO A 142 8.39 -12.68 -18.00
N LYS A 143 9.36 -13.38 -18.61
CA LYS A 143 9.16 -14.07 -19.90
C LYS A 143 8.15 -15.20 -19.79
N GLU A 144 8.17 -15.94 -18.68
CA GLU A 144 7.17 -16.96 -18.41
C GLU A 144 5.79 -16.36 -18.15
N ALA A 145 5.72 -15.26 -17.39
CA ALA A 145 4.46 -14.55 -17.18
C ALA A 145 3.80 -14.20 -18.52
N GLN A 146 4.54 -13.58 -19.44
CA GLN A 146 4.06 -13.30 -20.81
C GLN A 146 3.51 -14.55 -21.52
N LYS A 147 4.24 -15.68 -21.45
CA LYS A 147 3.89 -16.93 -22.12
C LYS A 147 2.67 -17.63 -21.53
N MET A 148 2.41 -17.46 -20.23
CA MET A 148 1.28 -18.09 -19.55
C MET A 148 -0.06 -17.44 -19.91
N LEU A 149 -0.09 -16.16 -20.31
CA LEU A 149 -1.35 -15.45 -20.59
C LEU A 149 -2.20 -16.11 -21.69
N PRO A 150 -1.67 -16.43 -22.89
CA PRO A 150 -2.46 -17.11 -23.92
C PRO A 150 -3.05 -18.43 -23.42
N LEU A 151 -2.26 -19.22 -22.68
CA LEU A 151 -2.69 -20.50 -22.10
C LEU A 151 -3.81 -20.29 -21.06
N ALA A 152 -3.70 -19.26 -20.22
CA ALA A 152 -4.72 -18.92 -19.23
C ALA A 152 -6.03 -18.49 -19.89
N PHE A 153 -5.99 -17.68 -20.96
CA PHE A 153 -7.18 -17.32 -21.73
C PHE A 153 -7.84 -18.54 -22.38
N ASP A 154 -7.04 -19.41 -23.02
CA ASP A 154 -7.54 -20.60 -23.70
C ASP A 154 -8.16 -21.60 -22.69
N LEU A 155 -7.52 -21.80 -21.53
CA LEU A 155 -8.06 -22.62 -20.43
C LEU A 155 -9.38 -22.05 -19.91
N SER A 156 -9.44 -20.73 -19.69
CA SER A 156 -10.64 -20.05 -19.21
C SER A 156 -11.82 -20.24 -20.17
N GLU A 157 -11.58 -20.15 -21.48
CA GLU A 157 -12.60 -20.34 -22.52
C GLU A 157 -13.07 -21.79 -22.61
N LYS A 158 -12.11 -22.73 -22.61
CA LYS A 158 -12.39 -24.16 -22.71
C LYS A 158 -13.26 -24.66 -21.56
N TYR A 159 -12.93 -24.27 -20.32
CA TYR A 159 -13.66 -24.71 -19.14
C TYR A 159 -14.73 -23.72 -18.66
N GLN A 160 -14.85 -22.56 -19.31
CA GLN A 160 -15.78 -21.50 -18.92
C GLN A 160 -15.63 -21.16 -17.42
N ILE A 161 -14.41 -20.84 -17.00
CA ILE A 161 -14.04 -20.58 -15.61
C ILE A 161 -13.06 -19.41 -15.55
N PRO A 162 -13.12 -18.50 -14.56
CA PRO A 162 -12.01 -17.57 -14.30
C PRO A 162 -10.68 -18.33 -14.11
N VAL A 163 -9.58 -17.68 -14.44
CA VAL A 163 -8.22 -18.20 -14.25
C VAL A 163 -7.38 -17.12 -13.59
N ILE A 164 -6.56 -17.49 -12.60
CA ILE A 164 -5.62 -16.58 -11.94
C ILE A 164 -4.23 -16.71 -12.56
N LEU A 165 -3.60 -15.57 -12.84
CA LEU A 165 -2.15 -15.46 -12.99
C LEU A 165 -1.61 -14.75 -11.74
N ARG A 166 -0.66 -15.39 -11.05
CA ARG A 166 -0.10 -14.89 -9.80
C ARG A 166 1.39 -14.58 -9.92
N PRO A 167 1.80 -13.40 -10.40
CA PRO A 167 3.18 -12.96 -10.20
C PRO A 167 3.41 -12.54 -8.74
N VAL A 168 4.64 -12.68 -8.26
CA VAL A 168 5.11 -12.03 -7.02
C VAL A 168 5.87 -10.74 -7.33
N LEU A 169 6.13 -9.89 -6.33
CA LEU A 169 6.90 -8.64 -6.47
C LEU A 169 8.16 -8.79 -7.33
N ARG A 170 8.99 -9.83 -7.09
CA ARG A 170 10.20 -10.08 -7.89
C ARG A 170 9.92 -10.36 -9.35
N VAL A 171 8.81 -11.00 -9.68
CA VAL A 171 8.42 -11.23 -11.07
C VAL A 171 7.89 -9.93 -11.67
N SER A 172 7.02 -9.22 -10.96
CA SER A 172 6.41 -7.96 -11.42
C SER A 172 7.42 -6.85 -11.69
N HIS A 173 8.44 -6.70 -10.83
CA HIS A 173 9.43 -5.62 -10.90
C HIS A 173 10.81 -6.05 -11.44
N ALA A 174 11.01 -7.32 -11.78
CA ALA A 174 12.23 -7.72 -12.51
C ALA A 174 12.24 -7.15 -13.92
N GLN A 175 13.44 -6.99 -14.48
CA GLN A 175 13.64 -6.69 -15.88
C GLN A 175 14.20 -7.90 -16.61
N GLN A 176 13.67 -8.20 -17.80
CA GLN A 176 14.15 -9.31 -18.61
C GLN A 176 13.99 -8.99 -20.10
N THR A 177 14.88 -9.53 -20.92
CA THR A 177 14.69 -9.58 -22.37
C THR A 177 13.54 -10.53 -22.71
N VAL A 178 12.48 -9.99 -23.31
CA VAL A 178 11.33 -10.77 -23.80
C VAL A 178 11.18 -10.60 -25.30
N THR A 179 10.64 -11.64 -25.93
CA THR A 179 10.34 -11.63 -27.36
C THR A 179 8.90 -11.18 -27.55
N PHE A 180 8.68 -10.14 -28.37
CA PHE A 180 7.35 -9.68 -28.73
C PHE A 180 6.79 -10.59 -29.84
N ASN A 181 5.77 -11.36 -29.51
CA ASN A 181 5.06 -12.21 -30.46
C ASN A 181 4.02 -11.39 -31.24
N PRO A 182 3.59 -11.85 -32.43
CA PRO A 182 2.51 -11.20 -33.15
C PRO A 182 1.24 -11.08 -32.30
N ILE A 183 0.63 -9.91 -32.29
CA ILE A 183 -0.64 -9.68 -31.61
C ILE A 183 -1.76 -10.35 -32.41
N ILE A 184 -2.48 -11.28 -31.78
CA ILE A 184 -3.60 -11.97 -32.40
C ILE A 184 -4.83 -11.05 -32.37
N LYS A 185 -5.38 -10.75 -33.55
CA LYS A 185 -6.68 -10.07 -33.65
C LYS A 185 -7.79 -11.10 -33.65
N ILE A 186 -8.54 -11.15 -32.54
CA ILE A 186 -9.70 -12.01 -32.38
C ILE A 186 -10.94 -11.17 -32.60
N GLU A 187 -11.66 -11.37 -33.71
CA GLU A 187 -12.93 -10.67 -33.93
C GLU A 187 -14.06 -11.39 -33.17
N ARG A 188 -14.49 -10.81 -32.06
CA ARG A 188 -15.70 -11.25 -31.33
C ARG A 188 -16.69 -10.12 -31.20
N LYS A 189 -17.95 -10.37 -31.55
CA LYS A 189 -19.07 -9.47 -31.23
C LYS A 189 -19.62 -9.82 -29.87
N ALA A 190 -19.94 -8.81 -29.07
CA ALA A 190 -20.56 -9.02 -27.76
C ALA A 190 -21.96 -9.64 -27.95
N SER A 191 -22.21 -10.78 -27.31
CA SER A 191 -23.51 -11.46 -27.32
C SER A 191 -23.83 -12.02 -25.94
N PHE A 192 -24.83 -11.46 -25.26
CA PHE A 192 -25.30 -11.97 -23.97
C PHE A 192 -26.52 -12.87 -24.14
N GLU A 193 -26.34 -14.18 -23.96
CA GLU A 193 -27.42 -15.15 -24.00
C GLU A 193 -28.08 -15.29 -22.62
N ARG A 194 -29.38 -15.02 -22.55
CA ARG A 194 -30.15 -15.12 -21.30
C ARG A 194 -30.23 -16.58 -20.86
N ASN A 195 -29.62 -16.90 -19.72
CA ASN A 195 -29.74 -18.17 -19.03
C ASN A 195 -29.96 -17.94 -17.52
N PRO A 196 -31.20 -17.76 -17.06
CA PRO A 196 -31.48 -17.50 -15.64
C PRO A 196 -31.00 -18.60 -14.68
N GLN A 197 -30.95 -19.86 -15.14
CA GLN A 197 -30.45 -20.98 -14.34
C GLN A 197 -28.95 -20.87 -14.05
N ARG A 198 -28.20 -20.12 -14.88
CA ARG A 198 -26.78 -19.83 -14.73
C ARG A 198 -26.54 -18.45 -14.13
N TRP A 199 -27.03 -17.39 -14.79
CA TRP A 199 -26.72 -15.99 -14.44
C TRP A 199 -27.50 -15.47 -13.24
N SER A 200 -28.64 -16.08 -12.93
CA SER A 200 -29.48 -15.75 -11.77
C SER A 200 -29.75 -16.99 -10.93
N ALA A 201 -28.74 -17.87 -10.84
CA ALA A 201 -28.85 -19.16 -10.19
C ALA A 201 -29.28 -19.01 -8.73
N THR A 202 -30.49 -19.47 -8.43
CA THR A 202 -30.99 -19.63 -7.06
C THR A 202 -30.27 -20.80 -6.37
N PRO A 203 -30.40 -21.00 -5.04
CA PRO A 203 -29.61 -21.97 -4.30
C PRO A 203 -29.56 -23.39 -4.91
N ARG A 204 -30.68 -23.88 -5.47
CA ARG A 204 -30.71 -25.20 -6.13
C ARG A 204 -29.82 -25.26 -7.37
N PHE A 205 -29.84 -24.24 -8.22
CA PHE A 205 -28.98 -24.19 -9.42
C PHE A 205 -27.52 -23.93 -9.04
N ARG A 206 -27.25 -23.13 -7.99
CA ARG A 206 -25.89 -22.96 -7.45
C ARG A 206 -25.27 -24.27 -7.01
N PHE A 207 -26.05 -25.15 -6.37
CA PHE A 207 -25.58 -26.50 -6.03
C PHE A 207 -25.23 -27.34 -7.26
N ILE A 208 -25.99 -27.24 -8.35
CA ILE A 208 -25.69 -27.94 -9.61
C ILE A 208 -24.41 -27.38 -10.24
N LEU A 209 -24.27 -26.06 -10.32
CA LEU A 209 -23.07 -25.38 -10.81
C LEU A 209 -21.83 -25.78 -10.00
N HIS A 210 -21.96 -25.94 -8.67
CA HIS A 210 -20.86 -26.41 -7.83
C HIS A 210 -20.41 -27.83 -8.18
N LYS A 211 -21.34 -28.75 -8.48
CA LYS A 211 -20.98 -30.10 -8.95
C LYS A 211 -20.20 -30.03 -10.25
N GLN A 212 -20.64 -29.18 -11.18
CA GLN A 212 -19.95 -28.95 -12.44
C GLN A 212 -18.56 -28.35 -12.23
N LEU A 213 -18.42 -27.37 -11.33
CA LEU A 213 -17.14 -26.77 -10.95
C LEU A 213 -16.15 -27.82 -10.42
N ASN A 214 -16.59 -28.71 -9.54
CA ASN A 214 -15.74 -29.79 -9.03
C ASN A 214 -15.31 -30.76 -10.14
N GLN A 215 -16.15 -31.00 -11.14
CA GLN A 215 -15.76 -31.81 -12.30
C GLN A 215 -14.77 -31.06 -13.20
N LYS A 216 -14.99 -29.77 -13.46
CA LYS A 216 -14.06 -28.93 -14.23
C LYS A 216 -12.67 -28.93 -13.61
N LEU A 217 -12.57 -28.76 -12.28
CA LEU A 217 -11.28 -28.76 -11.59
C LEU A 217 -10.51 -30.08 -11.75
N LYS A 218 -11.20 -31.23 -11.73
CA LYS A 218 -10.56 -32.53 -11.97
C LYS A 218 -9.98 -32.59 -13.38
N ASN A 219 -10.78 -32.22 -14.39
CA ASN A 219 -10.33 -32.21 -15.78
C ASN A 219 -9.17 -31.22 -16.02
N ILE A 220 -9.17 -30.08 -15.32
CA ILE A 220 -8.08 -29.10 -15.39
C ILE A 220 -6.80 -29.67 -14.77
N ALA A 221 -6.90 -30.37 -13.63
CA ALA A 221 -5.75 -31.03 -13.01
C ALA A 221 -5.12 -32.08 -13.94
N GLU A 222 -5.96 -32.89 -14.61
CA GLU A 222 -5.52 -33.83 -15.65
C GLU A 222 -4.82 -33.12 -16.82
N GLU A 223 -5.36 -31.99 -17.28
CA GLU A 223 -4.74 -31.22 -18.36
C GLU A 223 -3.39 -30.62 -17.93
N PHE A 224 -3.26 -30.18 -16.67
CA PHE A 224 -2.01 -29.67 -16.12
C PHE A 224 -0.90 -30.73 -16.04
N ASN A 225 -1.23 -32.02 -15.86
CA ASN A 225 -0.24 -33.10 -15.99
C ASN A 225 0.40 -33.13 -17.40
N SER A 226 -0.37 -32.76 -18.43
CA SER A 226 0.10 -32.75 -19.82
C SER A 226 0.80 -31.45 -20.27
N MET A 227 0.75 -30.39 -19.45
CA MET A 227 1.37 -29.09 -19.75
C MET A 227 2.88 -29.10 -19.49
N THR A 228 3.64 -29.94 -20.20
CA THR A 228 5.08 -30.12 -20.03
C THR A 228 5.93 -28.87 -20.32
N ALA A 229 5.35 -27.87 -20.99
CA ALA A 229 6.00 -26.56 -21.15
C ALA A 229 6.04 -25.74 -19.85
N LEU A 230 5.16 -26.06 -18.88
CA LEU A 230 5.01 -25.36 -17.61
C LEU A 230 5.27 -26.25 -16.40
N ASN A 231 5.08 -27.56 -16.53
CA ASN A 231 5.28 -28.55 -15.46
C ASN A 231 6.27 -29.61 -15.94
N PHE A 232 7.53 -29.53 -15.52
CA PHE A 232 8.58 -30.40 -16.04
C PHE A 232 9.70 -30.63 -15.02
N ILE A 233 10.45 -31.71 -15.24
CA ILE A 233 11.61 -32.06 -14.43
C ILE A 233 12.87 -31.61 -15.17
N GLU A 234 13.68 -30.77 -14.56
CA GLU A 234 15.05 -30.49 -14.98
C GLU A 234 16.00 -31.50 -14.35
N HIS A 235 16.99 -31.93 -15.14
CA HIS A 235 18.00 -32.93 -14.74
C HIS A 235 17.39 -34.23 -14.20
N ASP A 236 16.34 -34.74 -14.87
CA ASP A 236 15.63 -35.96 -14.45
C ASP A 236 16.58 -37.16 -14.30
N ARG A 237 16.34 -37.97 -13.27
CA ARG A 237 17.10 -39.17 -12.93
C ARG A 237 16.21 -40.24 -12.33
N ASP A 238 16.60 -41.50 -12.51
CA ASP A 238 15.82 -42.65 -12.02
C ASP A 238 15.72 -42.70 -10.49
N LYS A 239 16.79 -42.26 -9.80
CA LYS A 239 16.82 -42.19 -8.34
C LYS A 239 17.66 -41.03 -7.84
N ALA A 240 17.15 -40.25 -6.89
CA ALA A 240 17.85 -39.13 -6.26
C ALA A 240 17.77 -39.22 -4.72
N ALA A 241 18.84 -38.84 -4.01
CA ALA A 241 18.80 -38.72 -2.56
C ALA A 241 17.92 -37.54 -2.11
N LEU A 242 17.97 -36.43 -2.86
CA LEU A 242 17.17 -35.23 -2.66
C LEU A 242 16.65 -34.74 -4.02
N GLY A 243 15.36 -34.43 -4.10
CA GLY A 243 14.76 -33.69 -5.21
C GLY A 243 14.11 -32.39 -4.73
N ILE A 244 13.89 -31.44 -5.63
CA ILE A 244 13.21 -30.18 -5.32
C ILE A 244 11.93 -30.06 -6.15
N ILE A 245 10.81 -29.70 -5.51
CA ILE A 245 9.58 -29.25 -6.20
C ILE A 245 9.45 -27.75 -5.97
N ALA A 246 9.35 -26.95 -7.02
CA ALA A 246 9.31 -25.50 -6.89
C ALA A 246 8.30 -24.85 -7.84
N SER A 247 7.61 -23.81 -7.36
CA SER A 247 6.68 -22.99 -8.14
C SER A 247 7.07 -21.51 -8.09
N GLY A 248 6.60 -20.74 -9.08
CA GLY A 248 6.87 -19.31 -9.17
C GLY A 248 8.36 -18.99 -9.07
N ILE A 249 8.70 -17.90 -8.39
CA ILE A 249 10.10 -17.44 -8.23
C ILE A 249 10.98 -18.46 -7.48
N GLY A 250 10.39 -19.34 -6.65
CA GLY A 250 11.12 -20.39 -5.94
C GLY A 250 11.88 -21.32 -6.88
N TYR A 251 11.33 -21.57 -8.08
CA TYR A 251 12.02 -22.35 -9.11
C TYR A 251 13.25 -21.61 -9.67
N SER A 252 13.12 -20.32 -9.97
CA SER A 252 14.24 -19.50 -10.47
C SER A 252 15.37 -19.45 -9.44
N ILE A 253 15.04 -19.26 -8.16
CA ILE A 253 16.01 -19.26 -7.05
C ILE A 253 16.71 -20.61 -6.93
N ALA A 254 15.96 -21.72 -6.92
CA ALA A 254 16.53 -23.06 -6.81
C ALA A 254 17.51 -23.36 -7.96
N ARG A 255 17.12 -23.04 -9.20
CA ARG A 255 17.94 -23.29 -10.38
C ARG A 255 19.26 -22.51 -10.32
N ASP A 256 19.21 -21.23 -9.96
CA ASP A 256 20.40 -20.39 -9.90
C ASP A 256 21.36 -20.88 -8.79
N ILE A 257 20.83 -21.20 -7.60
CA ILE A 257 21.62 -21.75 -6.48
C ILE A 257 22.25 -23.11 -6.83
N LEU A 258 21.49 -24.04 -7.43
CA LEU A 258 22.02 -25.35 -7.80
C LEU A 258 23.14 -25.22 -8.84
N SER A 259 23.05 -24.24 -9.73
CA SER A 259 24.11 -23.96 -10.69
C SER A 259 25.37 -23.40 -10.01
N GLU A 260 25.21 -22.45 -9.09
CA GLU A 260 26.32 -21.87 -8.31
C GLU A 260 27.04 -22.91 -7.44
N LEU A 261 26.29 -23.85 -6.86
CA LEU A 261 26.84 -24.92 -6.03
C LEU A 261 27.35 -26.13 -6.84
N GLY A 262 27.15 -26.15 -8.16
CA GLY A 262 27.53 -27.29 -9.01
C GLY A 262 26.69 -28.55 -8.78
N LEU A 263 25.45 -28.40 -8.27
CA LEU A 263 24.54 -29.48 -7.88
C LEU A 263 23.43 -29.78 -8.91
N GLN A 264 23.38 -29.02 -10.02
CA GLN A 264 22.32 -29.13 -11.03
C GLN A 264 22.14 -30.56 -11.59
N GLU A 265 23.22 -31.34 -11.74
CA GLU A 265 23.14 -32.74 -12.21
C GLU A 265 22.86 -33.75 -11.09
N GLU A 266 22.94 -33.33 -9.82
CA GLU A 266 22.75 -34.20 -8.65
C GLU A 266 21.34 -34.12 -8.05
N ILE A 267 20.74 -32.94 -8.10
CA ILE A 267 19.43 -32.66 -7.49
C ILE A 267 18.45 -32.30 -8.61
N PRO A 268 17.54 -33.21 -9.00
CA PRO A 268 16.55 -32.91 -10.01
C PRO A 268 15.53 -31.91 -9.45
N VAL A 269 15.00 -31.05 -10.34
CA VAL A 269 14.01 -30.02 -9.98
C VAL A 269 12.73 -30.22 -10.77
N LEU A 270 11.64 -30.53 -10.09
CA LEU A 270 10.29 -30.46 -10.65
C LEU A 270 9.77 -29.03 -10.55
N LYS A 271 9.74 -28.34 -11.69
CA LYS A 271 9.12 -27.03 -11.84
C LYS A 271 7.61 -27.19 -11.99
N ILE A 272 6.84 -26.48 -11.17
CA ILE A 272 5.37 -26.42 -11.23
C ILE A 272 4.93 -25.00 -11.60
N GLY A 273 4.41 -24.84 -12.82
CA GLY A 273 3.83 -23.58 -13.29
C GLY A 273 2.34 -23.43 -13.00
N THR A 274 1.67 -24.51 -12.59
CA THR A 274 0.24 -24.53 -12.30
C THR A 274 -0.03 -25.15 -10.92
N PRO A 275 0.19 -24.40 -9.82
CA PRO A 275 0.19 -24.97 -8.47
C PRO A 275 -1.21 -25.31 -7.94
N PHE A 276 -2.28 -24.82 -8.58
CA PHE A 276 -3.64 -25.19 -8.23
C PHE A 276 -4.56 -25.25 -9.46
N PRO A 277 -5.35 -26.32 -9.64
CA PRO A 277 -5.20 -27.61 -8.95
C PRO A 277 -3.82 -28.24 -9.22
N LEU A 278 -3.23 -28.91 -8.23
CA LEU A 278 -1.91 -29.51 -8.39
C LEU A 278 -1.93 -30.66 -9.43
N PRO A 279 -0.95 -30.73 -10.37
CA PRO A 279 -0.80 -31.85 -11.28
C PRO A 279 -0.20 -33.06 -10.54
N THR A 280 -1.07 -33.89 -9.93
CA THR A 280 -0.65 -34.92 -8.97
C THR A 280 0.19 -36.04 -9.61
N GLU A 281 -0.03 -36.40 -10.87
CA GLU A 281 0.66 -37.55 -11.49
C GLU A 281 2.18 -37.32 -11.61
N ILE A 282 2.58 -36.16 -12.12
CA ILE A 282 4.00 -35.80 -12.24
C ILE A 282 4.64 -35.57 -10.87
N VAL A 283 3.88 -35.03 -9.91
CA VAL A 283 4.36 -34.79 -8.54
C VAL A 283 4.60 -36.11 -7.80
N GLU A 284 3.64 -37.02 -7.82
CA GLU A 284 3.76 -38.33 -7.17
C GLU A 284 4.88 -39.16 -7.81
N SER A 285 4.95 -39.19 -9.14
CA SER A 285 6.04 -39.88 -9.85
C SER A 285 7.42 -39.32 -9.50
N PHE A 286 7.53 -38.00 -9.29
CA PHE A 286 8.77 -37.37 -8.87
C PHE A 286 9.14 -37.72 -7.42
N ILE A 287 8.17 -37.71 -6.50
CA ILE A 287 8.37 -38.08 -5.09
C ILE A 287 8.79 -39.55 -4.95
N GLU A 288 8.30 -40.44 -5.81
CA GLU A 288 8.68 -41.85 -5.82
C GLU A 288 10.18 -42.05 -6.13
N LYS A 289 10.72 -41.28 -7.08
CA LYS A 289 12.14 -41.32 -7.48
C LYS A 289 13.10 -40.77 -6.42
N CYS A 290 12.61 -39.99 -5.46
CA CYS A 290 13.45 -39.32 -4.48
C CYS A 290 13.39 -40.02 -3.11
N ASP A 291 14.50 -40.08 -2.38
CA ASP A 291 14.50 -40.51 -0.98
C ASP A 291 13.90 -39.40 -0.08
N HIS A 292 14.19 -38.13 -0.40
CA HIS A 292 13.61 -36.92 0.21
C HIS A 292 13.26 -35.86 -0.83
N VAL A 293 12.25 -35.04 -0.58
CA VAL A 293 11.82 -33.95 -1.46
C VAL A 293 11.69 -32.65 -0.68
N LEU A 294 12.38 -31.60 -1.14
CA LEU A 294 12.22 -30.23 -0.65
C LEU A 294 11.18 -29.49 -1.51
N ILE A 295 10.18 -28.88 -0.88
CA ILE A 295 9.22 -28.02 -1.57
C ILE A 295 9.56 -26.55 -1.33
N LEU A 296 9.65 -25.80 -2.43
CA LEU A 296 9.95 -24.38 -2.44
C LEU A 296 8.75 -23.61 -3.01
N GLU A 297 8.04 -22.94 -2.11
CA GLU A 297 6.89 -22.10 -2.44
C GLU A 297 6.79 -20.90 -1.50
N GLU A 298 6.21 -19.80 -1.99
CA GLU A 298 6.01 -18.54 -1.24
C GLU A 298 4.54 -18.16 -1.32
N THR A 299 3.83 -17.78 -0.26
CA THR A 299 4.20 -17.61 1.17
C THR A 299 3.60 -18.73 2.04
N GLU A 300 2.63 -19.48 1.50
CA GLU A 300 1.90 -20.54 2.19
C GLU A 300 2.22 -21.92 1.58
N PRO A 301 2.07 -23.03 2.33
CA PRO A 301 2.33 -24.41 1.89
C PRO A 301 1.24 -24.97 0.95
N VAL A 302 0.91 -24.28 -0.13
CA VAL A 302 -0.23 -24.61 -1.00
C VAL A 302 -0.03 -25.91 -1.78
N MET A 303 1.16 -26.16 -2.33
CA MET A 303 1.47 -27.42 -2.99
C MET A 303 1.63 -28.54 -1.96
N GLU A 304 2.33 -28.27 -0.85
CA GLU A 304 2.50 -29.22 0.25
C GLU A 304 1.15 -29.74 0.77
N LEU A 305 0.16 -28.88 0.96
CA LEU A 305 -1.16 -29.26 1.47
C LEU A 305 -1.94 -30.19 0.53
N GLN A 306 -1.67 -30.13 -0.78
CA GLN A 306 -2.34 -30.95 -1.79
C GLN A 306 -1.72 -32.34 -1.97
N ILE A 307 -0.49 -32.57 -1.47
CA ILE A 307 0.19 -33.87 -1.54
C ILE A 307 -0.38 -34.81 -0.46
N LEU A 308 -0.77 -36.02 -0.85
CA LEU A 308 -1.36 -37.01 0.06
C LEU A 308 -0.33 -37.64 1.01
N ASP A 309 0.73 -38.24 0.47
CA ASP A 309 1.84 -38.81 1.25
C ASP A 309 2.95 -37.79 1.45
N LYS A 310 3.10 -37.33 2.69
CA LYS A 310 4.13 -36.35 3.08
C LYS A 310 5.35 -36.98 3.74
N SER A 311 5.47 -38.31 3.79
CA SER A 311 6.54 -39.01 4.52
C SER A 311 7.96 -38.63 4.07
N LYS A 312 8.11 -38.25 2.79
CA LYS A 312 9.37 -37.80 2.19
C LYS A 312 9.46 -36.28 2.00
N VAL A 313 8.38 -35.55 2.27
CA VAL A 313 8.25 -34.13 1.97
C VAL A 313 8.81 -33.29 3.09
N ILE A 314 9.63 -32.33 2.72
CA ILE A 314 10.25 -31.33 3.58
C ILE A 314 9.92 -29.97 2.96
N GLY A 315 9.50 -28.99 3.77
CA GLY A 315 9.11 -27.69 3.24
C GLY A 315 8.78 -26.71 4.37
N ARG A 316 7.72 -25.92 4.21
CA ARG A 316 7.22 -25.00 5.23
C ARG A 316 6.53 -25.73 6.39
N LEU A 317 5.82 -26.84 6.13
CA LEU A 317 5.14 -27.62 7.18
C LEU A 317 6.13 -28.37 8.07
N GLY A 318 6.69 -27.68 9.07
CA GLY A 318 7.62 -28.24 10.05
C GLY A 318 9.03 -28.54 9.51
N GLY A 319 9.38 -27.95 8.36
CA GLY A 319 10.70 -28.09 7.73
C GLY A 319 11.55 -26.82 7.82
N PRO A 320 12.62 -26.71 7.00
CA PRO A 320 13.64 -25.67 7.10
C PRO A 320 13.28 -24.37 6.36
N ILE A 321 12.14 -24.32 5.66
CA ILE A 321 11.70 -23.12 4.95
C ILE A 321 10.94 -22.22 5.94
N PRO A 322 11.32 -20.93 6.10
CA PRO A 322 10.59 -19.99 6.97
C PRO A 322 9.12 -19.88 6.56
N ASN A 323 8.24 -19.63 7.53
CA ASN A 323 6.81 -19.46 7.26
C ASN A 323 6.44 -18.00 6.93
N GLU A 324 7.26 -17.06 7.37
CA GLU A 324 7.12 -15.63 7.18
C GLU A 324 8.17 -15.08 6.21
N GLY A 325 7.85 -13.94 5.59
CA GLY A 325 8.77 -13.24 4.70
C GLY A 325 8.96 -13.90 3.34
N GLU A 326 9.76 -13.19 2.53
CA GLU A 326 10.18 -13.61 1.21
C GLU A 326 11.20 -14.77 1.26
N MET A 327 11.18 -15.70 0.29
CA MET A 327 12.28 -16.65 0.17
C MET A 327 13.50 -15.96 -0.44
N LEU A 328 14.44 -15.58 0.42
CA LEU A 328 15.69 -14.97 0.01
C LEU A 328 16.68 -16.02 -0.51
N PRO A 329 17.43 -15.75 -1.60
CA PRO A 329 18.42 -16.69 -2.14
C PRO A 329 19.43 -17.17 -1.09
N GLU A 330 19.86 -16.32 -0.18
CA GLU A 330 20.82 -16.63 0.88
C GLU A 330 20.24 -17.69 1.84
N THR A 331 18.98 -17.51 2.24
CA THR A 331 18.26 -18.46 3.09
C THR A 331 18.11 -19.81 2.39
N ILE A 332 17.70 -19.82 1.13
CA ILE A 332 17.50 -21.06 0.37
C ILE A 332 18.83 -21.77 0.09
N SER A 333 19.91 -21.03 -0.15
CA SER A 333 21.26 -21.58 -0.36
C SER A 333 21.76 -22.31 0.90
N GLN A 334 21.54 -21.71 2.07
CA GLN A 334 21.86 -22.34 3.34
C GLN A 334 21.03 -23.61 3.56
N VAL A 335 19.71 -23.57 3.32
CA VAL A 335 18.81 -24.73 3.45
C VAL A 335 19.25 -25.87 2.54
N ILE A 336 19.49 -25.61 1.25
CA ILE A 336 19.92 -26.64 0.30
C ILE A 336 21.26 -27.23 0.75
N SER A 337 22.22 -26.41 1.18
CA SER A 337 23.53 -26.86 1.62
C SER A 337 23.46 -27.75 2.88
N ASP A 338 22.64 -27.38 3.85
CA ASP A 338 22.47 -28.17 5.08
C ASP A 338 21.76 -29.51 4.81
N LEU A 339 20.77 -29.52 3.92
CA LEU A 339 20.15 -30.77 3.47
C LEU A 339 21.14 -31.65 2.70
N CYS A 340 21.97 -31.07 1.84
CA CYS A 340 23.04 -31.80 1.14
C CYS A 340 23.98 -32.48 2.15
N ARG A 341 24.47 -31.74 3.16
CA ARG A 341 25.31 -32.31 4.23
C ARG A 341 24.58 -33.41 4.99
N LYS A 342 23.32 -33.19 5.38
CA LYS A 342 22.49 -34.16 6.10
C LYS A 342 22.31 -35.45 5.32
N PHE A 343 22.15 -35.37 4.00
CA PHE A 343 21.94 -36.52 3.12
C PHE A 343 23.21 -37.01 2.42
N SER A 344 24.39 -36.56 2.86
CA SER A 344 25.70 -36.97 2.31
C SER A 344 25.87 -36.69 0.81
N ILE A 345 25.27 -35.61 0.30
CA ILE A 345 25.49 -35.09 -1.06
C ILE A 345 26.68 -34.11 -1.01
N PRO A 346 27.73 -34.30 -1.83
CA PRO A 346 28.87 -33.40 -1.86
C PRO A 346 28.46 -31.98 -2.23
N VAL A 347 28.76 -31.00 -1.37
CA VAL A 347 28.44 -29.58 -1.60
C VAL A 347 29.67 -28.72 -1.25
N PRO A 348 29.97 -27.66 -2.02
CA PRO A 348 31.03 -26.70 -1.67
C PRO A 348 30.78 -26.02 -0.32
N GLU A 349 31.85 -25.49 0.28
CA GLU A 349 31.74 -24.73 1.52
C GLU A 349 31.10 -23.36 1.22
N VAL A 350 29.86 -23.15 1.68
CA VAL A 350 29.17 -21.86 1.56
C VAL A 350 29.70 -20.90 2.63
N ALA A 351 30.17 -19.73 2.22
CA ALA A 351 30.61 -18.68 3.13
C ALA A 351 29.42 -18.14 3.93
N SER A 352 29.53 -18.14 5.26
CA SER A 352 28.48 -17.60 6.14
C SER A 352 28.29 -16.10 5.94
N THR A 353 27.03 -15.63 5.86
CA THR A 353 26.66 -14.21 5.79
C THR A 353 26.66 -13.50 7.15
N ALA A 354 26.71 -14.26 8.26
CA ALA A 354 26.69 -13.73 9.63
C ALA A 354 27.74 -12.62 9.92
N PRO A 355 28.96 -12.64 9.35
CA PRO A 355 29.93 -11.55 9.52
C PRO A 355 29.46 -10.22 8.90
N LEU A 356 28.75 -10.26 7.77
CA LEU A 356 28.29 -9.06 7.06
C LEU A 356 27.11 -8.41 7.80
N GLU A 357 26.15 -9.20 8.26
CA GLU A 357 25.01 -8.70 9.07
C GLU A 357 25.49 -8.00 10.33
N LYS A 358 26.49 -8.59 11.00
CA LYS A 358 27.11 -7.99 12.17
C LYS A 358 27.81 -6.67 11.84
N MET A 359 28.58 -6.62 10.75
CA MET A 359 29.21 -5.38 10.29
C MET A 359 28.19 -4.28 9.98
N VAL A 360 27.07 -4.61 9.32
CA VAL A 360 26.01 -3.64 9.01
C VAL A 360 25.33 -3.16 10.30
N SER A 361 25.07 -4.04 11.25
CA SER A 361 24.52 -3.65 12.56
C SER A 361 25.46 -2.74 13.35
N ASP A 362 26.77 -2.99 13.26
CA ASP A 362 27.80 -2.21 13.97
C ASP A 362 27.95 -0.78 13.40
N LEU A 363 27.46 -0.51 12.17
CA LEU A 363 27.48 0.84 11.58
C LEU A 363 26.53 1.83 12.28
N GLY A 364 25.59 1.36 13.11
CA GLY A 364 24.67 2.22 13.86
C GLY A 364 23.83 3.16 12.97
N LEU A 365 23.54 2.74 11.73
CA LEU A 365 22.80 3.57 10.78
C LEU A 365 21.38 3.83 11.30
N SER A 366 20.98 5.10 11.36
CA SER A 366 19.63 5.47 11.74
C SER A 366 18.62 4.95 10.71
N ILE A 367 17.58 4.24 11.16
CA ILE A 367 16.48 3.79 10.31
C ILE A 367 15.76 5.02 9.75
N ARG A 368 15.83 5.20 8.43
CA ARG A 368 15.13 6.29 7.75
C ARG A 368 13.66 5.91 7.59
N ARG A 369 12.81 6.48 8.43
CA ARG A 369 11.36 6.27 8.34
C ARG A 369 10.80 6.92 7.06
N PRO A 370 9.81 6.30 6.39
CA PRO A 370 9.04 6.97 5.35
C PRO A 370 8.43 8.27 5.90
N THR A 371 8.52 9.38 5.15
CA THR A 371 8.05 10.70 5.58
C THR A 371 7.37 11.46 4.44
N LEU A 372 6.49 12.41 4.76
CA LEU A 372 5.82 13.25 3.77
C LEU A 372 6.83 14.13 3.02
N CYS A 373 6.59 14.35 1.72
CA CYS A 373 7.43 15.19 0.86
C CYS A 373 7.57 16.62 1.41
N SER A 374 8.69 17.29 1.11
CA SER A 374 8.89 18.73 1.40
C SER A 374 7.75 19.56 0.81
N GLY A 375 6.97 20.26 1.64
CA GLY A 375 5.84 21.08 1.18
C GLY A 375 4.53 20.31 0.94
N CYS A 376 4.46 19.03 1.32
CA CYS A 376 3.22 18.26 1.19
C CYS A 376 2.07 18.94 1.98
N PRO A 377 0.87 19.12 1.38
CA PRO A 377 -0.27 19.74 2.07
C PRO A 377 -0.82 18.90 3.22
N HIS A 378 -0.66 17.57 3.19
CA HIS A 378 -1.08 16.74 4.32
C HIS A 378 -0.28 17.06 5.59
N ARG A 379 0.98 17.49 5.46
CA ARG A 379 1.82 17.88 6.60
C ARG A 379 1.22 19.06 7.35
N SER A 380 0.75 20.08 6.65
CA SER A 380 0.11 21.23 7.29
C SER A 380 -1.27 20.86 7.86
N SER A 381 -2.02 19.95 7.22
CA SER A 381 -3.24 19.39 7.80
C SER A 381 -2.98 18.69 9.13
N PHE A 382 -2.04 17.73 9.18
CA PHE A 382 -1.73 17.00 10.41
C PHE A 382 -1.22 17.91 11.53
N PHE A 383 -0.36 18.87 11.20
CA PHE A 383 0.11 19.86 12.16
C PHE A 383 -1.05 20.66 12.76
N ALA A 384 -1.98 21.14 11.92
CA ALA A 384 -3.16 21.87 12.36
C ALA A 384 -4.08 21.01 13.26
N LEU A 385 -4.38 19.78 12.84
CA LEU A 385 -5.27 18.88 13.58
C LEU A 385 -4.68 18.47 14.93
N LYS A 386 -3.39 18.12 14.99
CA LYS A 386 -2.72 17.77 16.25
C LYS A 386 -2.62 18.96 17.20
N LYS A 387 -2.45 20.17 16.66
CA LYS A 387 -2.47 21.41 17.44
C LYS A 387 -3.88 21.72 18.00
N ALA A 388 -4.93 21.52 17.21
CA ALA A 388 -6.31 21.72 17.65
C ALA A 388 -6.77 20.67 18.68
N PHE A 389 -6.35 19.41 18.52
CA PHE A 389 -6.77 18.29 19.37
C PHE A 389 -5.57 17.48 19.87
N PRO A 390 -4.72 18.02 20.75
CA PRO A 390 -3.51 17.32 21.18
C PRO A 390 -3.77 15.96 21.85
N GLN A 391 -4.90 15.82 22.54
CA GLN A 391 -5.39 14.58 23.16
C GLN A 391 -6.50 13.88 22.34
N GLY A 392 -6.69 14.28 21.08
CA GLY A 392 -7.66 13.62 20.19
C GLY A 392 -7.19 12.23 19.80
N ILE A 393 -8.14 11.39 19.40
CA ILE A 393 -7.87 10.10 18.76
C ILE A 393 -7.94 10.30 17.25
N PHE A 394 -6.92 9.84 16.54
CA PHE A 394 -6.71 10.06 15.12
C PHE A 394 -6.73 8.77 14.30
N PRO A 395 -7.91 8.17 14.04
CA PRO A 395 -8.01 7.11 13.05
C PRO A 395 -7.61 7.64 11.67
N SER A 396 -6.79 6.88 10.96
CA SER A 396 -6.37 7.19 9.60
C SER A 396 -6.49 5.96 8.72
N ASP A 397 -6.17 6.18 7.46
CA ASP A 397 -6.42 5.24 6.39
C ASP A 397 -5.08 4.89 5.70
N ILE A 398 -5.08 3.98 4.71
CA ILE A 398 -3.87 3.58 3.97
C ILE A 398 -3.53 4.54 2.84
N GLY A 399 -2.39 5.24 2.92
CA GLY A 399 -1.89 6.13 1.87
C GLY A 399 -0.85 7.13 2.39
N CYS A 400 -0.64 8.25 1.68
CA CYS A 400 0.30 9.30 2.16
C CYS A 400 -0.06 9.78 3.58
N TYR A 401 -1.34 9.75 3.92
CA TYR A 401 -1.86 10.14 5.22
C TYR A 401 -1.48 9.19 6.36
N THR A 402 -1.12 7.92 6.09
CA THR A 402 -0.54 7.04 7.13
C THR A 402 0.77 7.62 7.69
N LEU A 403 1.52 8.39 6.88
CA LEU A 403 2.79 9.01 7.29
C LEU A 403 2.60 10.12 8.33
N GLY A 404 1.36 10.55 8.60
CA GLY A 404 1.03 11.44 9.73
C GLY A 404 1.38 10.82 11.09
N MET A 405 1.65 9.50 11.16
CA MET A 405 2.14 8.83 12.37
C MET A 405 3.44 9.42 12.90
N ASN A 406 4.35 9.90 12.03
CA ASN A 406 5.59 10.54 12.46
C ASN A 406 5.35 11.92 13.10
N MET A 407 4.15 12.47 12.94
CA MET A 407 3.71 13.75 13.50
C MET A 407 2.77 13.56 14.70
N GLU A 408 2.61 12.32 15.20
CA GLU A 408 1.68 11.96 16.27
C GLU A 408 0.21 12.32 15.94
N ALA A 409 -0.13 12.34 14.66
CA ALA A 409 -1.46 12.72 14.15
C ALA A 409 -2.20 11.54 13.50
N VAL A 410 -1.75 10.32 13.76
CA VAL A 410 -2.35 9.05 13.35
C VAL A 410 -2.10 8.03 14.45
N ASP A 411 -3.17 7.54 15.07
CA ASP A 411 -3.11 6.53 16.15
C ASP A 411 -3.39 5.12 15.64
N THR A 412 -4.16 4.99 14.57
CA THR A 412 -4.54 3.70 13.99
C THR A 412 -4.74 3.80 12.49
N CYS A 413 -4.41 2.74 11.77
CA CYS A 413 -4.50 2.62 10.33
C CYS A 413 -4.60 1.13 9.98
N HIS A 414 -5.63 0.73 9.24
CA HIS A 414 -5.92 -0.70 9.04
C HIS A 414 -6.02 -1.05 7.54
N ASP A 415 -7.13 -0.68 6.90
CA ASP A 415 -7.38 -0.91 5.48
C ASP A 415 -8.08 0.31 4.85
N MET A 416 -8.23 0.26 3.52
CA MET A 416 -8.84 1.33 2.75
C MET A 416 -10.30 1.55 3.16
N GLY A 417 -10.62 2.72 3.69
CA GLY A 417 -11.94 3.12 4.18
C GLY A 417 -12.14 2.94 5.69
N ALA A 418 -11.22 2.25 6.38
CA ALA A 418 -11.36 1.92 7.79
C ALA A 418 -11.37 3.14 8.72
N ALA A 419 -10.77 4.27 8.32
CA ALA A 419 -10.70 5.46 9.18
C ALA A 419 -12.08 5.91 9.68
N ILE A 420 -13.09 5.82 8.79
CA ILE A 420 -14.46 6.25 9.08
C ILE A 420 -15.17 5.25 10.00
N THR A 421 -15.03 3.95 9.74
CA THR A 421 -15.67 2.91 10.55
C THR A 421 -15.02 2.78 11.92
N PHE A 422 -13.71 2.99 12.03
CA PHE A 422 -12.99 3.02 13.29
C PHE A 422 -13.43 4.22 14.13
N ALA A 423 -13.52 5.41 13.54
CA ALA A 423 -14.03 6.58 14.23
C ALA A 423 -15.48 6.41 14.70
N SER A 424 -16.34 5.83 13.85
CA SER A 424 -17.72 5.49 14.23
C SER A 424 -17.76 4.51 15.41
N GLY A 425 -16.96 3.43 15.36
CA GLY A 425 -16.90 2.44 16.44
C GLY A 425 -16.36 3.02 17.76
N LEU A 426 -15.30 3.82 17.70
CA LEU A 426 -14.74 4.53 18.85
C LEU A 426 -15.77 5.48 19.46
N TYR A 427 -16.47 6.26 18.64
CA TYR A 427 -17.52 7.17 19.11
C TYR A 427 -18.60 6.39 19.86
N GLN A 428 -19.14 5.33 19.27
CA GLN A 428 -20.22 4.57 19.91
C GLN A 428 -19.77 3.96 21.25
N ALA A 429 -18.53 3.47 21.32
CA ALA A 429 -17.98 2.90 22.55
C ALA A 429 -17.86 3.95 23.68
N TYR A 430 -17.30 5.14 23.38
CA TYR A 430 -17.19 6.20 24.38
C TYR A 430 -18.53 6.84 24.73
N HIS A 431 -19.41 6.99 23.75
CA HIS A 431 -20.76 7.50 23.95
C HIS A 431 -21.57 6.61 24.89
N GLN A 432 -21.43 5.29 24.78
CA GLN A 432 -22.04 4.33 25.72
C GLN A 432 -21.59 4.55 27.17
N ASP A 433 -20.34 4.98 27.37
CA ASP A 433 -19.78 5.33 28.68
C ASP A 433 -20.09 6.76 29.12
N GLY A 434 -20.83 7.54 28.33
CA GLY A 434 -21.12 8.95 28.59
C GLY A 434 -19.89 9.86 28.52
N LYS A 435 -18.88 9.48 27.71
CA LYS A 435 -17.65 10.25 27.52
C LYS A 435 -17.63 10.88 26.13
N ASP A 436 -17.39 12.19 26.08
CA ASP A 436 -17.12 12.90 24.84
C ASP A 436 -15.60 13.00 24.62
N ILE A 437 -15.12 12.34 23.57
CA ILE A 437 -13.70 12.35 23.20
C ILE A 437 -13.56 12.93 21.78
N PRO A 438 -12.61 13.85 21.54
CA PRO A 438 -12.32 14.32 20.19
C PRO A 438 -11.81 13.16 19.32
N ILE A 439 -12.60 12.76 18.32
CA ILE A 439 -12.21 11.76 17.33
C ILE A 439 -12.12 12.46 15.97
N ILE A 440 -10.94 12.38 15.34
CA ILE A 440 -10.62 13.06 14.10
C ILE A 440 -10.10 12.01 13.10
N ALA A 441 -11.00 11.53 12.25
CA ALA A 441 -10.68 10.58 11.19
C ALA A 441 -10.02 11.30 10.01
N THR A 442 -9.00 10.69 9.39
CA THR A 442 -8.38 11.20 8.16
C THR A 442 -8.40 10.15 7.05
N ILE A 443 -8.77 10.57 5.84
CA ILE A 443 -8.82 9.70 4.65
C ILE A 443 -8.43 10.50 3.40
N GLY A 444 -7.74 9.89 2.44
CA GLY A 444 -7.45 10.55 1.15
C GLY A 444 -8.65 10.59 0.21
N ASP A 445 -8.60 11.45 -0.81
CA ASP A 445 -9.61 11.54 -1.87
C ASP A 445 -9.82 10.21 -2.61
N SER A 446 -8.74 9.60 -3.14
CA SER A 446 -8.84 8.34 -3.89
C SER A 446 -9.46 7.21 -3.06
N THR A 447 -9.14 7.18 -1.78
CA THR A 447 -9.58 6.15 -0.85
C THR A 447 -11.00 6.39 -0.36
N PHE A 448 -11.41 7.65 -0.30
CA PHE A 448 -12.80 8.01 -0.06
C PHE A 448 -13.72 7.50 -1.19
N TYR A 449 -13.31 7.67 -2.46
CA TYR A 449 -14.04 7.07 -3.59
C TYR A 449 -14.03 5.54 -3.58
N HIS A 450 -12.93 4.93 -3.14
CA HIS A 450 -12.75 3.49 -3.12
C HIS A 450 -13.75 2.78 -2.19
N SER A 451 -13.79 3.20 -0.92
CA SER A 451 -14.57 2.52 0.13
C SER A 451 -14.99 3.42 1.30
N GLY A 452 -14.72 4.74 1.23
CA GLY A 452 -15.12 5.66 2.29
C GLY A 452 -16.63 5.92 2.36
N ALA A 453 -17.30 5.98 1.21
CA ALA A 453 -18.74 6.31 1.15
C ALA A 453 -19.64 5.31 1.92
N PRO A 454 -19.48 3.97 1.83
CA PRO A 454 -20.24 3.03 2.66
C PRO A 454 -20.06 3.27 4.17
N GLY A 455 -18.82 3.52 4.62
CA GLY A 455 -18.53 3.84 6.02
C GLY A 455 -19.20 5.15 6.46
N LEU A 456 -19.18 6.16 5.59
CA LEU A 456 -19.82 7.45 5.86
C LEU A 456 -21.34 7.33 5.96
N LEU A 457 -21.98 6.61 5.04
CA LEU A 457 -23.41 6.31 5.08
C LEU A 457 -23.81 5.64 6.40
N ASN A 458 -23.04 4.64 6.83
CA ASN A 458 -23.29 3.94 8.08
C ASN A 458 -23.12 4.86 9.31
N ALA A 459 -22.09 5.71 9.31
CA ALA A 459 -21.85 6.65 10.41
C ALA A 459 -22.99 7.67 10.54
N VAL A 460 -23.45 8.25 9.42
CA VAL A 460 -24.59 9.19 9.40
C VAL A 460 -25.88 8.50 9.85
N TYR A 461 -26.20 7.33 9.28
CA TYR A 461 -27.42 6.61 9.58
C TYR A 461 -27.54 6.24 11.08
N ASN A 462 -26.43 5.84 11.69
CA ASN A 462 -26.39 5.44 13.10
C ASN A 462 -26.05 6.60 14.06
N GLY A 463 -26.02 7.85 13.58
CA GLY A 463 -25.83 9.03 14.42
C GLY A 463 -24.46 9.11 15.11
N ALA A 464 -23.40 8.55 14.51
CA ALA A 464 -22.06 8.71 15.04
C ALA A 464 -21.57 10.16 14.86
N LYS A 465 -20.97 10.77 15.90
CA LYS A 465 -20.55 12.18 15.88
C LYS A 465 -19.04 12.30 16.05
N PHE A 466 -18.34 12.59 14.95
CA PHE A 466 -16.90 12.82 14.92
C PHE A 466 -16.55 13.74 13.75
N ILE A 467 -15.28 14.14 13.64
CA ILE A 467 -14.79 14.93 12.50
C ILE A 467 -14.13 13.97 11.51
N LEU A 468 -14.56 14.00 10.26
CA LEU A 468 -13.87 13.37 9.14
C LEU A 468 -13.16 14.44 8.32
N VAL A 469 -11.84 14.27 8.14
CA VAL A 469 -11.02 15.14 7.32
C VAL A 469 -10.61 14.39 6.05
N ILE A 470 -11.15 14.81 4.90
CA ILE A 470 -10.79 14.28 3.59
C ILE A 470 -9.59 15.07 3.07
N LEU A 471 -8.45 14.40 2.95
CA LEU A 471 -7.17 14.94 2.49
C LEU A 471 -7.08 14.84 0.96
N ASP A 472 -7.59 15.85 0.29
CA ASP A 472 -7.71 15.86 -1.17
C ASP A 472 -6.49 16.52 -1.84
N ASN A 473 -5.72 15.69 -2.56
CA ASN A 473 -4.59 16.12 -3.38
C ASN A 473 -4.78 15.84 -4.88
N SER A 474 -5.98 15.40 -5.26
CA SER A 474 -6.44 15.05 -6.60
C SER A 474 -5.61 13.99 -7.34
N ILE A 475 -4.87 13.11 -6.62
CA ILE A 475 -4.04 12.06 -7.25
C ILE A 475 -3.80 10.85 -6.33
N THR A 476 -3.81 9.63 -6.88
CA THR A 476 -3.35 8.44 -6.14
C THR A 476 -1.81 8.42 -6.09
N ALA A 477 -1.24 9.08 -5.09
CA ALA A 477 0.17 9.46 -5.10
C ALA A 477 1.17 8.29 -4.93
N MET A 478 0.97 7.42 -3.92
CA MET A 478 1.99 6.42 -3.54
C MET A 478 2.16 5.28 -4.54
N THR A 479 1.13 5.01 -5.36
CA THR A 479 1.09 3.83 -6.25
C THR A 479 1.48 4.14 -7.68
N GLY A 480 1.93 5.37 -7.99
CA GLY A 480 2.36 5.77 -9.33
C GLY A 480 1.63 6.98 -9.93
N MET A 481 1.01 7.84 -9.12
CA MET A 481 0.34 9.08 -9.55
C MET A 481 -0.82 8.85 -10.54
N GLN A 482 -1.70 7.89 -10.22
CA GLN A 482 -2.87 7.60 -11.04
C GLN A 482 -3.95 8.69 -10.89
N PRO A 483 -4.69 9.02 -11.97
CA PRO A 483 -5.81 9.95 -11.89
C PRO A 483 -6.92 9.40 -10.97
N THR A 484 -7.58 10.31 -10.25
CA THR A 484 -8.73 9.99 -9.40
C THR A 484 -10.03 10.36 -10.12
N PRO A 485 -11.20 9.86 -9.68
CA PRO A 485 -12.48 10.27 -10.26
C PRO A 485 -12.74 11.78 -10.25
N GLU A 486 -12.13 12.52 -9.33
CA GLU A 486 -12.21 13.99 -9.29
C GLU A 486 -11.45 14.63 -10.47
N SER A 487 -10.31 14.06 -10.87
CA SER A 487 -9.43 14.67 -11.89
C SER A 487 -10.08 14.73 -13.29
N GLY A 488 -11.17 13.99 -13.52
CA GLY A 488 -11.90 13.99 -14.78
C GLY A 488 -11.07 13.47 -15.97
N MET A 489 -10.05 12.65 -15.69
CA MET A 489 -9.15 12.07 -16.70
C MET A 489 -9.18 10.56 -16.58
N THR A 490 -9.37 9.87 -17.70
CA THR A 490 -9.40 8.40 -17.71
C THR A 490 -8.00 7.81 -17.92
N ALA A 491 -7.92 6.48 -17.78
CA ALA A 491 -6.66 5.73 -17.84
C ALA A 491 -5.81 5.98 -19.09
N ASP A 492 -6.41 6.16 -20.27
CA ASP A 492 -5.68 6.39 -21.52
C ASP A 492 -5.49 7.89 -21.87
N GLY A 493 -5.94 8.78 -20.99
CA GLY A 493 -5.79 10.22 -21.07
C GLY A 493 -6.94 10.96 -21.76
N HIS A 494 -8.07 10.31 -22.06
CA HIS A 494 -9.24 11.04 -22.57
C HIS A 494 -9.99 11.77 -21.45
N PRO A 495 -10.68 12.89 -21.76
CA PRO A 495 -11.53 13.58 -20.79
C PRO A 495 -12.69 12.70 -20.33
N GLY A 496 -12.80 12.47 -19.03
CA GLY A 496 -13.91 11.82 -18.35
C GLY A 496 -14.84 12.82 -17.66
N LYS A 497 -15.72 12.31 -16.79
CA LYS A 497 -16.59 13.14 -15.95
C LYS A 497 -15.98 13.28 -14.56
N THR A 498 -15.77 14.52 -14.11
CA THR A 498 -15.40 14.80 -12.72
C THR A 498 -16.55 14.44 -11.78
N LEU A 499 -16.23 13.70 -10.71
CA LEU A 499 -17.15 13.41 -9.61
C LEU A 499 -16.76 14.26 -8.40
N SER A 500 -17.64 15.11 -7.88
CA SER A 500 -17.32 15.96 -6.71
C SER A 500 -17.40 15.18 -5.40
N ILE A 501 -16.38 15.30 -4.56
CA ILE A 501 -16.37 14.77 -3.19
C ILE A 501 -17.47 15.44 -2.37
N GLU A 502 -17.67 16.75 -2.52
CA GLU A 502 -18.70 17.51 -1.80
C GLU A 502 -20.10 16.97 -2.06
N GLU A 503 -20.44 16.71 -3.32
CA GLU A 503 -21.75 16.18 -3.68
C GLU A 503 -21.92 14.73 -3.21
N LEU A 504 -20.85 13.92 -3.22
CA LEU A 504 -20.87 12.58 -2.64
C LEU A 504 -21.09 12.63 -1.12
N VAL A 505 -20.36 13.48 -0.40
CA VAL A 505 -20.49 13.68 1.05
C VAL A 505 -21.89 14.17 1.43
N LYS A 506 -22.43 15.15 0.70
CA LYS A 506 -23.82 15.60 0.89
C LYS A 506 -24.82 14.49 0.60
N GLY A 507 -24.59 13.71 -0.46
CA GLY A 507 -25.38 12.54 -0.81
C GLY A 507 -25.41 11.46 0.29
N CYS A 508 -24.35 11.38 1.11
CA CYS A 508 -24.31 10.53 2.29
C CYS A 508 -25.09 11.08 3.50
N GLY A 509 -25.64 12.30 3.41
CA GLY A 509 -26.47 12.92 4.45
C GLY A 509 -25.73 13.84 5.43
N VAL A 510 -24.46 14.18 5.16
CA VAL A 510 -23.68 15.09 6.02
C VAL A 510 -24.19 16.53 5.89
N GLN A 511 -24.46 17.17 7.02
CA GLN A 511 -24.96 18.55 7.07
C GLN A 511 -23.84 19.59 7.24
N TYR A 512 -22.79 19.25 7.99
CA TYR A 512 -21.63 20.11 8.18
C TYR A 512 -20.52 19.72 7.21
N LEU A 513 -20.34 20.51 6.15
CA LEU A 513 -19.28 20.33 5.15
C LEU A 513 -18.54 21.65 4.92
N ARG A 514 -17.21 21.63 5.05
CA ARG A 514 -16.33 22.78 4.72
C ARG A 514 -15.16 22.34 3.85
N VAL A 515 -14.73 23.21 2.94
CA VAL A 515 -13.51 23.04 2.15
C VAL A 515 -12.52 24.08 2.62
N VAL A 516 -11.30 23.65 2.98
CA VAL A 516 -10.26 24.50 3.55
C VAL A 516 -8.95 24.29 2.80
N ASN A 517 -8.20 25.37 2.58
CA ASN A 517 -6.83 25.25 2.07
C ASN A 517 -5.90 24.84 3.23
N PRO A 518 -5.24 23.68 3.19
CA PRO A 518 -4.38 23.20 4.26
C PRO A 518 -3.16 24.08 4.53
N TYR A 519 -2.75 24.97 3.60
CA TYR A 519 -1.69 25.93 3.85
C TYR A 519 -2.14 27.09 4.75
N ASP A 520 -3.45 27.33 4.90
CA ASP A 520 -3.99 28.21 5.95
C ASP A 520 -4.14 27.43 7.27
N ILE A 521 -3.01 27.17 7.93
CA ILE A 521 -2.93 26.38 9.17
C ILE A 521 -3.86 26.96 10.25
N LYS A 522 -3.89 28.29 10.41
CA LYS A 522 -4.74 28.97 11.40
C LYS A 522 -6.22 28.89 11.03
N GLY A 523 -6.57 28.99 9.75
CA GLY A 523 -7.93 28.74 9.27
C GLY A 523 -8.39 27.32 9.55
N LEU A 524 -7.55 26.33 9.25
CA LEU A 524 -7.87 24.92 9.47
C LEU A 524 -8.08 24.59 10.94
N ILE A 525 -7.25 25.10 11.85
CA ILE A 525 -7.44 24.95 13.30
C ILE A 525 -8.83 25.47 13.71
N ARG A 526 -9.15 26.72 13.33
CA ARG A 526 -10.43 27.36 13.68
C ARG A 526 -11.64 26.61 13.13
N GLU A 527 -11.57 26.11 11.90
CA GLU A 527 -12.67 25.35 11.31
C GLU A 527 -12.81 23.96 11.95
N ALA A 528 -11.69 23.32 12.33
CA ALA A 528 -11.72 22.04 13.03
C ALA A 528 -12.34 22.18 14.44
N GLU A 529 -11.99 23.23 15.18
CA GLU A 529 -12.61 23.56 16.48
C GLU A 529 -14.13 23.81 16.34
N LYS A 530 -14.56 24.58 15.32
CA LYS A 530 -15.99 24.78 15.04
C LYS A 530 -16.70 23.48 14.69
N ALA A 531 -16.07 22.61 13.90
CA ALA A 531 -16.60 21.30 13.57
C ALA A 531 -16.78 20.44 14.83
N TYR A 532 -15.83 20.47 15.77
CA TYR A 532 -15.96 19.78 17.04
C TYR A 532 -17.12 20.33 17.87
N GLN A 533 -17.24 21.65 17.99
CA GLN A 533 -18.39 22.26 18.68
C GLN A 533 -19.73 21.90 18.05
N TYR A 534 -19.79 21.70 16.73
CA TYR A 534 -20.98 21.16 16.07
C TYR A 534 -21.25 19.71 16.48
N THR A 535 -20.23 18.84 16.54
CA THR A 535 -20.41 17.43 16.95
C THR A 535 -20.92 17.26 18.38
N LEU A 536 -20.64 18.22 19.28
CA LEU A 536 -21.10 18.19 20.67
C LEU A 536 -22.55 18.65 20.85
N GLN A 537 -23.18 19.26 19.83
CA GLN A 537 -24.55 19.74 19.94
C GLN A 537 -25.55 18.56 19.97
N PRO A 538 -26.68 18.69 20.70
CA PRO A 538 -27.72 17.66 20.70
C PRO A 538 -28.22 17.32 19.28
N GLU A 539 -28.53 18.35 18.49
CA GLU A 539 -28.93 18.26 17.07
C GLU A 539 -27.72 18.19 16.11
N GLY A 540 -26.51 18.17 16.66
CA GLY A 540 -25.28 18.01 15.88
C GLY A 540 -25.14 16.59 15.36
N GLY A 541 -24.42 16.44 14.24
CA GLY A 541 -24.03 15.17 13.66
C GLY A 541 -22.53 15.10 13.46
N MET A 542 -22.07 14.16 12.62
CA MET A 542 -20.69 14.21 12.17
C MET A 542 -20.40 15.42 11.28
N ALA A 543 -19.15 15.89 11.32
CA ALA A 543 -18.67 16.99 10.51
C ALA A 543 -17.63 16.52 9.48
N VAL A 544 -17.70 17.04 8.26
CA VAL A 544 -16.69 16.77 7.22
C VAL A 544 -15.94 18.05 6.86
N ILE A 545 -14.61 17.95 6.85
CA ILE A 545 -13.70 18.98 6.35
C ILE A 545 -12.91 18.40 5.18
N ILE A 546 -12.97 19.00 4.01
CA ILE A 546 -12.12 18.64 2.88
C ILE A 546 -10.94 19.61 2.88
N THR A 547 -9.73 19.10 3.15
CA THR A 547 -8.52 19.89 2.96
C THR A 547 -8.02 19.68 1.54
N ARG A 548 -8.25 20.66 0.66
CA ARG A 548 -7.95 20.53 -0.77
C ARG A 548 -6.70 21.31 -1.13
N TYR A 549 -5.66 20.60 -1.57
CA TYR A 549 -4.49 21.19 -2.21
C TYR A 549 -3.73 20.13 -3.01
N PRO A 550 -3.35 20.39 -4.26
CA PRO A 550 -2.77 19.38 -5.14
C PRO A 550 -1.46 18.78 -4.63
N CYS A 551 -1.21 17.53 -5.04
CA CYS A 551 0.08 16.91 -4.81
C CYS A 551 1.18 17.70 -5.53
N ILE A 552 2.08 18.29 -4.75
CA ILE A 552 3.19 19.13 -5.23
C ILE A 552 4.26 18.37 -6.03
N ILE A 553 4.33 17.04 -5.89
CA ILE A 553 5.23 16.21 -6.69
C ILE A 553 4.66 16.00 -8.09
N TYR A 554 3.34 15.85 -8.19
CA TYR A 554 2.62 15.70 -9.45
C TYR A 554 2.47 17.04 -10.16
N GLN A 555 1.98 18.07 -9.45
CA GLN A 555 1.81 19.43 -9.96
C GLN A 555 2.91 20.37 -9.45
N LYS A 556 4.15 20.12 -9.87
CA LYS A 556 5.35 20.86 -9.42
C LYS A 556 5.28 22.37 -9.67
N GLU A 557 4.45 22.82 -10.60
CA GLU A 557 4.31 24.24 -10.94
C GLU A 557 3.57 25.04 -9.87
N GLN A 558 2.71 24.42 -9.06
CA GLN A 558 1.88 25.15 -8.10
C GLN A 558 2.68 25.90 -7.03
N VAL A 559 3.76 25.30 -6.54
CA VAL A 559 4.65 25.95 -5.56
C VAL A 559 5.55 27.01 -6.22
N LYS A 560 5.73 26.94 -7.56
CA LYS A 560 6.49 27.93 -8.32
C LYS A 560 5.72 29.22 -8.60
N VAL A 561 4.39 29.23 -8.42
CA VAL A 561 3.57 30.42 -8.69
C VAL A 561 3.86 31.54 -7.68
N ASN A 562 4.21 31.22 -6.43
CA ASN A 562 4.64 32.18 -5.40
C ASN A 562 5.57 31.50 -4.35
N PRO A 563 6.87 31.28 -4.65
CA PRO A 563 7.79 30.68 -3.70
C PRO A 563 7.99 31.61 -2.50
N VAL A 564 7.79 31.08 -1.31
CA VAL A 564 8.09 31.74 -0.04
C VAL A 564 9.43 31.24 0.43
N LYS A 565 10.49 31.90 -0.04
CA LYS A 565 11.86 31.63 0.41
C LYS A 565 11.99 32.02 1.87
N VAL A 566 12.49 31.09 2.66
CA VAL A 566 12.70 31.29 4.09
C VAL A 566 14.15 31.07 4.44
N ASP A 567 14.61 31.73 5.50
CA ASP A 567 15.91 31.47 6.11
C ASP A 567 15.79 31.40 7.63
N ILE A 568 16.81 30.81 8.25
CA ILE A 568 16.86 30.62 9.69
C ILE A 568 17.86 31.61 10.28
N ARG A 569 17.39 32.48 11.15
CA ARG A 569 18.27 33.37 11.89
C ARG A 569 18.93 32.59 13.03
N HIS A 570 20.26 32.43 13.01
CA HIS A 570 20.98 31.79 14.13
C HIS A 570 21.48 32.79 15.18
N ILE A 571 21.44 34.09 14.91
CA ILE A 571 21.88 35.14 15.86
C ILE A 571 20.70 36.07 16.20
N PRO A 572 20.38 36.32 17.48
CA PRO A 572 19.29 37.22 17.86
C PRO A 572 19.45 38.64 17.28
N PRO A 573 18.36 39.33 16.88
CA PRO A 573 18.43 40.71 16.39
C PRO A 573 18.85 41.69 17.50
N PRO A 574 19.84 42.57 17.30
CA PRO A 574 20.24 43.59 18.28
C PRO A 574 19.11 44.58 18.61
N GLU A 575 18.22 44.81 17.66
CA GLU A 575 17.20 45.86 17.63
C GLU A 575 16.01 45.58 18.57
N LYS A 576 15.80 44.30 18.95
CA LYS A 576 14.71 43.90 19.85
C LYS A 576 15.10 43.98 21.34
N GLY A 577 16.30 44.49 21.67
CA GLY A 577 16.80 44.53 23.05
C GLY A 577 17.05 43.15 23.66
N LEU A 578 17.12 42.10 22.84
CA LEU A 578 17.31 40.72 23.28
C LEU A 578 18.81 40.45 23.50
N PRO A 579 19.21 39.78 24.60
CA PRO A 579 20.60 39.42 24.82
C PRO A 579 21.09 38.48 23.71
N GLN A 580 22.32 38.69 23.22
CA GLN A 580 22.96 37.76 22.28
C GLN A 580 23.25 36.45 23.00
N VAL A 581 22.34 35.49 22.86
CA VAL A 581 22.46 34.17 23.46
C VAL A 581 23.58 33.39 22.75
N LYS A 582 24.68 33.09 23.47
CA LYS A 582 25.66 32.09 23.01
C LYS A 582 24.99 30.72 23.07
N SER A 583 25.16 29.90 22.03
CA SER A 583 24.45 28.62 21.88
C SER A 583 24.56 27.74 23.13
N GLY A 584 23.42 27.35 23.71
CA GLY A 584 23.33 26.29 24.73
C GLY A 584 22.59 26.69 26.00
N GLU A 585 22.71 27.93 26.45
CA GLU A 585 22.11 28.40 27.72
C GLU A 585 21.19 29.60 27.47
N MET A 586 19.90 29.47 27.80
CA MET A 586 18.97 30.59 27.73
C MET A 586 18.96 31.37 29.05
N PRO A 587 19.14 32.71 29.00
CA PRO A 587 18.94 33.58 30.16
C PRO A 587 17.58 33.33 30.82
N GLN A 588 17.53 33.42 32.15
CA GLN A 588 16.28 33.21 32.90
C GLN A 588 15.17 34.19 32.51
N SER A 589 15.52 35.40 32.04
CA SER A 589 14.58 36.37 31.48
C SER A 589 13.95 35.94 30.15
N LEU A 590 14.46 34.89 29.52
CA LEU A 590 13.98 34.29 28.29
C LEU A 590 13.40 32.89 28.53
N LEU A 591 13.09 32.53 29.79
CA LEU A 591 12.34 31.33 30.12
C LEU A 591 10.86 31.68 30.36
N PRO A 592 9.93 30.75 30.13
CA PRO A 592 8.50 31.02 30.29
C PRO A 592 8.15 31.31 31.76
N VAL A 593 7.34 32.35 31.96
CA VAL A 593 6.81 32.78 33.26
C VAL A 593 5.30 32.54 33.26
N PHE A 594 4.81 31.85 34.31
CA PHE A 594 3.38 31.59 34.48
C PHE A 594 2.69 32.71 35.26
N HIS A 595 1.54 33.17 34.75
CA HIS A 595 0.68 34.19 35.34
C HIS A 595 -0.67 33.58 35.73
N GLU A 596 -0.88 33.43 37.04
CA GLU A 596 -2.06 32.77 37.59
C GLU A 596 -3.34 33.60 37.38
N GLU A 597 -3.24 34.91 37.56
CA GLU A 597 -4.34 35.88 37.42
C GLU A 597 -5.09 35.86 36.08
N VAL A 598 -4.48 35.38 35.01
CA VAL A 598 -5.11 35.31 33.67
C VAL A 598 -5.31 33.88 33.18
N CYS A 599 -4.95 32.87 33.97
CA CYS A 599 -5.04 31.47 33.56
C CYS A 599 -6.48 30.96 33.59
N CYS A 600 -6.94 30.29 32.53
CA CYS A 600 -8.26 29.65 32.48
C CYS A 600 -8.26 28.15 32.85
N GLN A 601 -7.15 27.62 33.37
CA GLN A 601 -7.03 26.22 33.84
C GLN A 601 -7.35 25.16 32.77
N CYS A 602 -7.13 25.46 31.49
CA CYS A 602 -7.45 24.58 30.36
C CYS A 602 -6.46 23.44 30.09
N ASP A 603 -5.37 23.35 30.84
CA ASP A 603 -4.30 22.34 30.71
C ASP A 603 -3.53 22.32 29.36
N THR A 604 -3.87 23.19 28.39
CA THR A 604 -3.20 23.25 27.07
C THR A 604 -1.68 23.37 27.16
N CYS A 605 -1.18 24.21 28.08
CA CYS A 605 0.26 24.41 28.26
C CYS A 605 1.00 23.14 28.70
N MET A 606 0.36 22.32 29.53
CA MET A 606 0.88 21.03 30.00
C MET A 606 0.81 20.00 28.86
N ILE A 607 -0.34 19.91 28.21
CA ILE A 607 -0.63 18.96 27.14
C ILE A 607 0.26 19.18 25.90
N GLN A 608 0.48 20.43 25.51
CA GLN A 608 1.26 20.80 24.32
C GLN A 608 2.77 20.86 24.60
N CYS A 609 3.22 20.70 25.85
CA CYS A 609 4.63 20.81 26.18
C CYS A 609 5.43 19.65 25.55
N PRO A 610 6.34 19.91 24.59
CA PRO A 610 7.01 18.84 23.86
C PRO A 610 7.99 18.02 24.71
N GLU A 611 8.42 18.55 25.85
CA GLU A 611 9.38 17.90 26.75
C GLU A 611 8.74 17.48 28.08
N GLY A 612 7.41 17.65 28.24
CA GLY A 612 6.72 17.38 29.51
C GLY A 612 7.27 18.22 30.68
N ALA A 613 7.76 19.43 30.39
CA ALA A 613 8.38 20.33 31.34
C ALA A 613 7.38 21.15 32.17
N ILE A 614 6.08 21.03 31.89
CA ILE A 614 5.03 21.74 32.63
C ILE A 614 4.16 20.71 33.32
N SER A 615 3.98 20.85 34.63
CA SER A 615 3.11 20.00 35.44
C SER A 615 2.11 20.85 36.23
N LYS A 616 0.92 20.31 36.47
CA LYS A 616 -0.07 20.92 37.35
C LYS A 616 0.11 20.41 38.77
N ILE A 617 0.30 21.32 39.72
CA ILE A 617 0.37 21.04 41.16
C ILE A 617 -0.73 21.89 41.80
N GLU A 618 -1.72 21.22 42.40
CA GLU A 618 -2.97 21.86 42.85
C GLU A 618 -3.64 22.60 41.68
N ASP A 619 -3.84 23.92 41.79
CA ASP A 619 -4.40 24.78 40.74
C ASP A 619 -3.36 25.65 40.03
N ARG A 620 -2.06 25.33 40.16
CA ARG A 620 -0.96 26.08 39.56
C ARG A 620 -0.15 25.24 38.58
N TYR A 621 0.25 25.84 37.47
CA TYR A 621 1.21 25.23 36.55
C TYR A 621 2.63 25.60 36.96
N VAL A 622 3.49 24.58 37.08
CA VAL A 622 4.90 24.70 37.45
C VAL A 622 5.76 24.27 36.28
N VAL A 623 6.79 25.06 35.97
CA VAL A 623 7.76 24.76 34.91
C VAL A 623 8.99 24.12 35.54
N ASP A 624 9.32 22.92 35.09
CA ASP A 624 10.60 22.25 35.31
C ASP A 624 11.62 22.82 34.30
N TYR A 625 12.44 23.77 34.77
CA TYR A 625 13.41 24.45 33.91
C TYR A 625 14.57 23.57 33.47
N ASP A 626 14.82 22.45 34.15
CA ASP A 626 15.84 21.48 33.75
C ASP A 626 15.40 20.69 32.50
N LYS A 627 14.09 20.53 32.31
CA LYS A 627 13.50 19.93 31.09
C LYS A 627 13.12 20.95 30.03
N CYS A 628 12.93 22.21 30.41
CA CYS A 628 12.40 23.23 29.51
C CYS A 628 13.43 23.60 28.42
N THR A 629 13.11 23.33 27.16
CA THR A 629 13.91 23.78 26.01
C THR A 629 13.68 25.25 25.64
N GLY A 630 12.84 25.96 26.41
CA GLY A 630 12.27 27.28 26.09
C GLY A 630 11.80 27.40 24.65
N CYS A 631 11.12 26.37 24.14
CA CYS A 631 10.58 26.36 22.78
C CYS A 631 9.48 27.40 22.54
N ARG A 632 8.93 28.04 23.58
CA ARG A 632 7.83 29.03 23.54
C ARG A 632 6.46 28.47 23.09
N VAL A 633 6.32 27.14 23.01
CA VAL A 633 5.03 26.48 22.71
C VAL A 633 3.96 26.86 23.75
N CYS A 634 4.30 26.84 25.04
CA CYS A 634 3.36 27.21 26.11
C CYS A 634 2.79 28.63 25.98
N VAL A 635 3.54 29.58 25.41
CA VAL A 635 3.07 30.94 25.14
C VAL A 635 2.21 30.98 23.88
N GLN A 636 2.67 30.34 22.80
CA GLN A 636 1.94 30.36 21.53
C GLN A 636 0.59 29.63 21.61
N GLU A 637 0.50 28.56 22.40
CA GLU A 637 -0.72 27.77 22.56
C GLU A 637 -1.63 28.25 23.70
N CYS A 638 -1.20 29.23 24.52
CA CYS A 638 -2.03 29.67 25.64
C CYS A 638 -3.19 30.55 25.16
N PRO A 639 -4.46 30.15 25.38
CA PRO A 639 -5.61 30.92 24.90
C PRO A 639 -5.80 32.25 25.65
N THR A 640 -5.27 32.36 26.88
CA THR A 640 -5.45 33.54 27.74
C THR A 640 -4.14 34.26 28.06
N SER A 641 -3.04 33.90 27.39
CA SER A 641 -1.70 34.46 27.66
C SER A 641 -1.24 34.29 29.12
N GLY A 642 -1.65 33.20 29.78
CA GLY A 642 -1.17 32.81 31.12
C GLY A 642 0.29 32.36 31.18
N PHE A 643 0.97 32.27 30.04
CA PHE A 643 2.42 32.22 29.99
C PHE A 643 2.95 33.43 29.21
N ASP A 644 3.96 34.10 29.75
CA ASP A 644 4.71 35.14 29.04
C ASP A 644 6.16 34.70 28.82
N MET A 645 6.66 35.04 27.64
CA MET A 645 8.02 34.79 27.19
C MET A 645 8.22 35.56 25.88
N PRO A 646 9.23 36.43 25.75
CA PRO A 646 9.52 37.07 24.48
C PRO A 646 10.14 36.07 23.49
N ALA A 647 9.82 36.21 22.20
CA ALA A 647 10.50 35.46 21.15
C ALA A 647 11.94 35.95 21.01
N VAL A 648 12.90 35.03 20.93
CA VAL A 648 14.32 35.36 20.68
C VAL A 648 14.52 35.92 19.27
N GLY A 649 13.63 35.59 18.33
CA GLY A 649 13.77 35.95 16.92
C GLY A 649 14.93 35.22 16.22
N ALA A 650 15.42 34.11 16.80
CA ALA A 650 16.49 33.28 16.27
C ALA A 650 16.30 31.81 16.70
N CYS A 651 16.96 30.88 15.99
CA CYS A 651 16.94 29.46 16.30
C CYS A 651 17.73 29.17 17.57
N ILE A 652 17.04 28.68 18.60
CA ILE A 652 17.61 28.28 19.89
C ILE A 652 17.91 26.78 19.99
N ALA A 653 17.90 26.04 18.87
CA ALA A 653 18.10 24.59 18.84
C ALA A 653 17.09 23.73 19.63
N CYS A 654 15.90 24.26 19.97
CA CYS A 654 14.87 23.52 20.73
C CYS A 654 14.31 22.27 20.03
N GLY A 655 14.51 22.15 18.70
CA GLY A 655 14.12 20.96 17.93
C GLY A 655 12.61 20.80 17.67
N TYR A 656 11.74 21.70 18.14
CA TYR A 656 10.29 21.60 17.96
C TYR A 656 9.88 21.43 16.48
N CYS A 657 10.42 22.24 15.57
CA CYS A 657 10.12 22.14 14.14
C CYS A 657 10.62 20.82 13.49
N LEU A 658 11.66 20.20 14.04
CA LEU A 658 12.15 18.89 13.58
C LEU A 658 11.24 17.76 14.08
N LYS A 659 10.87 17.79 15.37
CA LYS A 659 10.08 16.72 16.01
C LYS A 659 8.60 16.75 15.62
N ARG A 660 7.98 17.94 15.57
CA ARG A 660 6.51 18.08 15.43
C ARG A 660 6.04 18.40 14.02
N PHE A 661 6.84 19.12 13.23
CA PHE A 661 6.50 19.43 11.85
C PHE A 661 7.21 18.52 10.85
N GLU A 662 8.38 17.97 11.19
CA GLU A 662 9.02 16.82 10.54
C GLU A 662 9.31 17.02 9.03
N CYS A 663 9.51 18.27 8.60
CA CYS A 663 9.86 18.58 7.21
C CYS A 663 11.23 17.95 6.83
N PRO A 664 11.33 17.16 5.74
CA PRO A 664 12.60 16.52 5.36
C PRO A 664 13.67 17.51 4.90
N SER A 665 13.31 18.78 4.64
CA SER A 665 14.27 19.84 4.34
C SER A 665 14.78 20.59 5.57
N LEU A 666 14.26 20.32 6.76
CA LEU A 666 14.82 20.84 8.01
C LEU A 666 15.72 19.76 8.60
N ILE A 667 17.01 20.07 8.67
CA ILE A 667 18.03 19.15 9.18
C ILE A 667 18.70 19.72 10.43
N ARG A 668 19.20 18.85 11.29
CA ARG A 668 20.02 19.26 12.43
C ARG A 668 21.46 19.45 11.97
N GLY A 669 21.99 20.65 12.15
CA GLY A 669 23.40 20.96 11.89
C GLY A 669 24.32 20.43 12.99
N GLU A 670 25.63 20.44 12.72
CA GLU A 670 26.68 20.03 13.67
C GLU A 670 26.66 20.85 14.97
N ASP A 671 26.22 22.11 14.90
CA ASP A 671 26.05 23.01 16.04
C ASP A 671 24.74 22.77 16.82
N GLY A 672 24.00 21.71 16.48
CA GLY A 672 22.70 21.36 17.05
C GLY A 672 21.54 22.23 16.59
N ARG A 673 21.81 23.34 15.90
CA ARG A 673 20.80 24.26 15.37
C ARG A 673 20.19 23.72 14.08
N VAL A 674 19.00 24.20 13.76
CA VAL A 674 18.28 23.77 12.55
C VAL A 674 18.86 24.49 11.34
N LYS A 675 19.05 23.75 10.24
CA LYS A 675 19.43 24.28 8.92
C LYS A 675 18.39 23.85 7.88
N ILE A 676 18.30 24.60 6.80
CA ILE A 676 17.47 24.25 5.65
C ILE A 676 18.35 23.58 4.61
N ASP A 677 18.04 22.33 4.27
CA ASP A 677 18.59 21.68 3.09
C ASP A 677 17.95 22.29 1.83
N ARG A 678 18.74 23.08 1.10
CA ARG A 678 18.28 23.78 -0.11
C ARG A 678 18.14 22.84 -1.31
N LEU A 679 18.69 21.63 -1.27
CA LEU A 679 18.52 20.65 -2.35
C LEU A 679 17.11 20.04 -2.34
N THR A 680 16.52 19.91 -1.15
CA THR A 680 15.19 19.29 -0.98
C THR A 680 14.08 20.30 -0.69
N CYS A 681 14.42 21.54 -0.30
CA CYS A 681 13.44 22.57 0.01
C CYS A 681 12.71 23.02 -1.26
N VAL A 682 11.39 23.19 -1.14
CA VAL A 682 10.52 23.64 -2.24
C VAL A 682 10.02 25.08 -2.06
N ASP A 683 10.58 25.83 -1.11
CA ASP A 683 10.19 27.22 -0.82
C ASP A 683 8.68 27.41 -0.55
N CYS A 684 8.05 26.49 0.20
CA CYS A 684 6.62 26.56 0.55
C CYS A 684 6.29 27.53 1.70
N GLY A 685 7.29 27.99 2.48
CA GLY A 685 7.08 28.90 3.61
C GLY A 685 6.40 28.33 4.86
N LEU A 686 5.84 27.11 4.81
CA LEU A 686 5.03 26.54 5.91
C LEU A 686 5.74 26.50 7.27
N CYS A 687 7.06 26.31 7.29
CA CYS A 687 7.83 26.25 8.53
C CYS A 687 7.88 27.59 9.30
N MET A 688 7.53 28.72 8.68
CA MET A 688 7.44 30.01 9.39
C MET A 688 6.34 29.99 10.46
N GLU A 689 5.20 29.38 10.16
CA GLU A 689 4.06 29.27 11.09
C GLU A 689 4.33 28.28 12.24
N VAL A 690 5.39 27.47 12.13
CA VAL A 690 5.77 26.43 13.10
C VAL A 690 6.74 26.95 14.17
N CYS A 691 7.60 27.93 13.84
CA CYS A 691 8.63 28.38 14.76
C CYS A 691 8.09 29.37 15.79
N CYS A 692 7.77 28.90 16.99
CA CYS A 692 7.28 29.75 18.10
C CYS A 692 8.28 30.84 18.54
N GLN A 693 9.56 30.67 18.17
CA GLN A 693 10.66 31.58 18.46
C GLN A 693 10.88 32.66 17.40
N GLU A 694 10.07 32.69 16.33
CA GLU A 694 10.22 33.65 15.21
C GLU A 694 11.63 33.61 14.58
N GLY A 695 12.31 32.46 14.67
CA GLY A 695 13.66 32.25 14.14
C GLY A 695 13.69 31.94 12.66
N ILE A 696 12.56 31.55 12.07
CA ILE A 696 12.41 31.30 10.64
C ILE A 696 11.66 32.49 10.03
N TYR A 697 12.24 33.13 9.03
CA TYR A 697 11.69 34.35 8.42
C TYR A 697 11.71 34.27 6.90
N GLN A 698 10.81 35.01 6.24
CA GLN A 698 10.79 35.12 4.80
C GLN A 698 11.95 36.00 4.31
N VAL A 699 12.69 35.51 3.34
CA VAL A 699 13.71 36.27 2.60
C VAL A 699 13.00 37.08 1.53
N LYS A 700 13.27 38.38 1.48
CA LYS A 700 12.76 39.27 0.44
C LYS A 700 13.49 39.10 -0.88
#